data_AF-A0A7K4D8I2-F1
#
_entry.id   AF-A0A7K4D8I2-F1
#
_cell.length_a   1.000
_cell.length_b   1.000
_cell.length_c   1.000
_cell.angle_alpha   90.00
_cell.angle_beta   90.00
_cell.angle_gamma   90.00
#
_symmetry.space_group_name_H-M   'P 1'
#
loop_
_entity.id
_entity.type
_entity.pdbx_description
1 polymer ?
#
loop_
_entity_poly.entity_id
_entity_poly.type
_entity_poly.pdbx_seq_one_letter_code
_entity_poly.pdbx_strand_id
1 'polypeptide(L)'
;DQIQTYKAEIPSLLKYNELILTSDGSYAKAGSLTSPWEWMLPWKTIDGEDKAPDAVPQLEVILQGMCNKKVLIDLIQNFTVFENEEKGTKKKIAAYHQYYAVNKAVLSTLKASSPAGDKRCGVVWHTQGSGKSLSMVFFTGKIVLSMNNPTIVVLTDRNDLDDQLFGTFTKCKSMLRQTPVQAKDRDDLKKCLSVAAGGIVFTTIQKFLPEQKGDAYPLLSDRRNIVVIADEAHRSQYDFIDGFAKHIRDALPNASFIGFTGTPIERDDRSTPMVFGNYIDIYDIEQAVKDGATVQIYYENRLAKLSLSEREKPLLDSEFEEVTEGEEVERKEKLKSKWGKLEAIVGSDKRVALVANDIVSHFEKREKALQGKAMIVCMSRRICIDLYNEIVKLRPEWHDEDDAKGVIKIVMTGSASDPVDWQKHIRNRDRRRKLGDRLKDPLDSLKIAIVRDMWLTGFDVPCLHTMYLDKPMKGHGLMQAIARVNRVYPGKPGGLIVDYLGVAQELKNALADYTESGGSGKPVFNQEEAVAIMNSKYEATCNFFYGFNYKEFFKATARQKMTILTAAHQHILQQENGPERYCQVVTELSKAFALSVPHEDTAKIADEVALFQAIKSRIIKLEVGTKSEEEYDSAIKQIISNAIVPEGIIDIFEVAGLKNPDISILSEEFLSEIKGMEHKNLALELLKKLLNDEIKTRSRSNLVQGRLFSERLENAIRRYQNRSIEAAEVIQELLGLARDIRDASRKGEELGLTEEELAFYDALETNDSAVKILGDEVLRAIAIELVKAVRENVTIDWVYRENVKAKMRVMVKRILKKYGYPPDKQKKATDTVLEQAKLLAKDWAE
;
A
#
# COMPACT_ATOMS: atom_id res chain seq x y z
N ASP A 1 2.01 -9.36 7.44
CA ASP A 1 2.50 -9.61 8.81
C ASP A 1 3.61 -10.64 8.90
N GLN A 2 3.43 -11.87 8.41
CA GLN A 2 4.45 -12.93 8.50
C GLN A 2 5.85 -12.53 8.00
N ILE A 3 5.95 -11.75 6.92
CA ILE A 3 7.24 -11.21 6.43
C ILE A 3 7.89 -10.28 7.46
N GLN A 4 7.11 -9.47 8.17
CA GLN A 4 7.65 -8.57 9.20
C GLN A 4 8.17 -9.38 10.39
N THR A 5 7.50 -10.47 10.77
CA THR A 5 8.00 -11.44 11.74
C THR A 5 9.36 -12.01 11.32
N TYR A 6 9.51 -12.45 10.06
CA TYR A 6 10.80 -12.91 9.57
C TYR A 6 11.88 -11.83 9.58
N LYS A 7 11.55 -10.57 9.28
CA LYS A 7 12.50 -9.46 9.40
C LYS A 7 12.96 -9.23 10.84
N ALA A 8 12.08 -9.42 11.82
CA ALA A 8 12.40 -9.24 13.23
C ALA A 8 13.21 -10.42 13.79
N GLU A 9 12.80 -11.65 13.50
CA GLU A 9 13.37 -12.85 14.11
C GLU A 9 14.63 -13.36 13.40
N ILE A 10 14.69 -13.27 12.07
CA ILE A 10 15.80 -13.81 11.25
C ILE A 10 16.42 -12.78 10.29
N PRO A 11 16.75 -11.55 10.75
CA PRO A 11 17.27 -10.50 9.88
C PRO A 11 18.58 -10.88 9.17
N SER A 12 19.39 -11.76 9.77
CA SER A 12 20.65 -12.24 9.20
C SER A 12 20.47 -12.98 7.88
N LEU A 13 19.38 -13.75 7.73
CA LEU A 13 19.07 -14.50 6.50
C LEU A 13 18.58 -13.59 5.37
N LEU A 14 18.07 -12.40 5.71
CA LEU A 14 17.49 -11.47 4.74
C LEU A 14 18.49 -10.44 4.20
N LYS A 15 19.75 -10.45 4.66
CA LYS A 15 20.80 -9.51 4.22
C LYS A 15 21.02 -9.49 2.71
N TYR A 16 20.94 -10.65 2.06
CA TYR A 16 21.11 -10.82 0.61
C TYR A 16 19.78 -10.99 -0.13
N ASN A 17 18.64 -10.77 0.53
CA ASN A 17 17.35 -10.90 -0.11
C ASN A 17 17.12 -9.73 -1.09
N GLU A 18 16.96 -10.07 -2.37
CA GLU A 18 16.64 -9.09 -3.42
C GLU A 18 15.14 -8.91 -3.63
N LEU A 19 14.39 -10.01 -3.52
CA LEU A 19 12.99 -10.06 -3.86
C LEU A 19 12.20 -10.82 -2.80
N ILE A 20 11.00 -10.32 -2.49
CA ILE A 20 9.98 -11.00 -1.71
C ILE A 20 8.79 -11.26 -2.63
N LEU A 21 8.34 -12.52 -2.64
CA LEU A 21 7.13 -12.96 -3.32
C LEU A 21 6.13 -13.46 -2.27
N THR A 22 4.90 -12.98 -2.35
CA THR A 22 3.78 -13.42 -1.51
C THR A 22 2.67 -13.97 -2.39
N SER A 23 2.10 -15.11 -2.03
CA SER A 23 1.02 -15.71 -2.79
C SER A 23 0.16 -16.65 -1.94
N ASP A 24 -1.11 -16.76 -2.31
CA ASP A 24 -2.07 -17.80 -1.86
C ASP A 24 -2.35 -18.85 -2.97
N GLY A 25 -1.56 -18.84 -4.04
CA GLY A 25 -1.76 -19.64 -5.26
C GLY A 25 -2.44 -18.85 -6.37
N SER A 26 -3.58 -18.23 -6.10
CA SER A 26 -4.38 -17.50 -7.09
C SER A 26 -3.90 -16.06 -7.29
N TYR A 27 -3.62 -15.38 -6.18
CA TYR A 27 -3.07 -14.03 -6.14
C TYR A 27 -1.59 -14.10 -5.80
N ALA A 28 -0.81 -13.23 -6.44
CA ALA A 28 0.60 -13.14 -6.16
C ALA A 28 1.08 -11.71 -6.35
N LYS A 29 1.98 -11.30 -5.44
CA LYS A 29 2.57 -9.97 -5.43
C LYS A 29 4.06 -10.09 -5.13
N ALA A 30 4.81 -9.12 -5.63
CA ALA A 30 6.24 -9.05 -5.42
C ALA A 30 6.67 -7.65 -5.01
N GLY A 31 7.75 -7.58 -4.23
CA GLY A 31 8.36 -6.33 -3.81
C GLY A 31 9.72 -6.57 -3.18
N SER A 32 10.29 -5.50 -2.63
CA SER A 32 11.59 -5.55 -1.96
C SER A 32 11.43 -5.79 -0.45
N LEU A 33 12.53 -6.09 0.23
CA LEU A 33 12.58 -6.20 1.69
C LEU A 33 12.05 -4.94 2.41
N THR A 34 12.17 -3.75 1.83
CA THR A 34 11.67 -2.50 2.44
C THR A 34 10.35 -2.02 1.85
N SER A 35 9.74 -2.77 0.94
CA SER A 35 8.43 -2.44 0.40
C SER A 35 7.37 -2.62 1.49
N PRO A 36 6.56 -1.59 1.80
CA PRO A 36 5.31 -1.80 2.54
C PRO A 36 4.31 -2.55 1.66
N TRP A 37 3.21 -3.01 2.27
CA TRP A 37 2.23 -3.88 1.60
C TRP A 37 1.61 -3.25 0.35
N GLU A 38 1.36 -1.94 0.38
CA GLU A 38 0.80 -1.17 -0.73
C GLU A 38 1.72 -1.18 -1.96
N TRP A 39 3.03 -1.35 -1.74
CA TRP A 39 4.05 -1.38 -2.79
C TRP A 39 4.52 -2.82 -3.10
N MET A 40 3.76 -3.83 -2.64
CA MET A 40 3.83 -5.19 -3.16
C MET A 40 2.88 -5.27 -4.36
N LEU A 41 3.44 -5.25 -5.57
CA LEU A 41 2.69 -5.13 -6.81
C LEU A 41 2.61 -6.48 -7.56
N PRO A 42 1.53 -6.73 -8.32
CA PRO A 42 1.43 -7.92 -9.16
C PRO A 42 2.38 -7.83 -10.37
N TRP A 43 2.79 -8.98 -10.89
CA TRP A 43 3.38 -9.09 -12.22
C TRP A 43 2.31 -9.58 -13.19
N LYS A 44 2.14 -8.91 -14.33
CA LYS A 44 0.96 -9.10 -15.19
C LYS A 44 1.25 -9.71 -16.56
N THR A 45 2.51 -9.92 -16.91
CA THR A 45 2.91 -10.40 -18.24
C THR A 45 3.95 -11.51 -18.12
N ILE A 46 3.88 -12.53 -18.96
CA ILE A 46 4.90 -13.59 -18.98
C ILE A 46 6.07 -13.16 -19.89
N ASP A 47 5.77 -12.60 -21.06
CA ASP A 47 6.73 -12.20 -22.09
C ASP A 47 7.00 -10.68 -22.13
N GLY A 48 6.07 -9.87 -21.61
CA GLY A 48 6.14 -8.41 -21.69
C GLY A 48 5.45 -7.79 -22.89
N GLU A 49 4.75 -8.62 -23.66
CA GLU A 49 3.94 -8.21 -24.81
C GLU A 49 2.47 -8.16 -24.39
N ASP A 50 1.94 -9.30 -23.97
CA ASP A 50 0.52 -9.44 -23.61
C ASP A 50 0.32 -9.61 -22.11
N LYS A 51 -0.79 -9.04 -21.62
CA LYS A 51 -1.25 -9.29 -20.25
C LYS A 51 -1.76 -10.72 -20.16
N ALA A 52 -1.32 -11.43 -19.13
CA ALA A 52 -1.85 -12.74 -18.82
C ALA A 52 -3.37 -12.64 -18.56
N PRO A 53 -4.19 -13.55 -19.11
CA PRO A 53 -5.63 -13.56 -18.84
C PRO A 53 -5.93 -13.70 -17.34
N ASP A 54 -7.01 -13.09 -16.85
CA ASP A 54 -7.40 -13.16 -15.43
C ASP A 54 -7.70 -14.60 -14.95
N ALA A 55 -7.95 -15.53 -15.88
CA ALA A 55 -8.12 -16.95 -15.58
C ALA A 55 -6.81 -17.67 -15.21
N VAL A 56 -5.65 -17.08 -15.54
CA VAL A 56 -4.34 -17.65 -15.20
C VAL A 56 -3.96 -17.23 -13.78
N PRO A 57 -3.59 -18.17 -12.89
CA PRO A 57 -3.15 -17.83 -11.54
C PRO A 57 -1.97 -16.86 -11.55
N GLN A 58 -2.04 -15.80 -10.75
CA GLN A 58 -0.99 -14.77 -10.73
C GLN A 58 0.37 -15.33 -10.29
N LEU A 59 0.37 -16.40 -9.47
CA LEU A 59 1.60 -17.08 -9.09
C LEU A 59 2.32 -17.64 -10.32
N GLU A 60 1.59 -18.24 -11.25
CA GLU A 60 2.15 -18.78 -12.49
C GLU A 60 2.77 -17.64 -13.33
N VAL A 61 2.08 -16.51 -13.44
CA VAL A 61 2.55 -15.33 -14.18
C VAL A 61 3.83 -14.76 -13.57
N ILE A 62 3.92 -14.64 -12.23
CA ILE A 62 5.16 -14.19 -11.57
C ILE A 62 6.29 -15.19 -11.79
N LEU A 63 6.04 -16.49 -11.64
CA LEU A 63 7.07 -17.50 -11.76
C LEU A 63 7.63 -17.61 -13.18
N GLN A 64 6.76 -17.57 -14.20
CA GLN A 64 7.17 -17.67 -15.60
C GLN A 64 7.68 -16.35 -16.18
N GLY A 65 7.15 -15.21 -15.72
CA GLY A 65 7.55 -13.88 -16.17
C GLY A 65 8.70 -13.30 -15.34
N MET A 66 8.41 -12.87 -14.11
CA MET A 66 9.37 -12.19 -13.24
C MET A 66 10.54 -13.09 -12.82
N CYS A 67 10.25 -14.33 -12.42
CA CYS A 67 11.27 -15.29 -11.97
C CYS A 67 11.93 -16.06 -13.12
N ASN A 68 11.61 -15.73 -14.38
CA ASN A 68 12.40 -16.18 -15.50
C ASN A 68 13.86 -15.80 -15.28
N LYS A 69 14.79 -16.73 -15.53
CA LYS A 69 16.22 -16.51 -15.29
C LYS A 69 16.75 -15.21 -15.89
N LYS A 70 16.35 -14.85 -17.11
CA LYS A 70 16.80 -13.62 -17.77
C LYS A 70 16.24 -12.38 -17.07
N VAL A 71 14.94 -12.38 -16.77
CA VAL A 71 14.24 -11.26 -16.13
C VAL A 71 14.73 -11.06 -14.70
N LEU A 72 14.82 -12.13 -13.92
CA LEU A 72 15.25 -12.08 -12.53
C LEU A 72 16.68 -11.55 -12.39
N ILE A 73 17.62 -12.00 -13.24
CA ILE A 73 19.00 -11.51 -13.23
C ILE A 73 19.05 -10.03 -13.61
N ASP A 74 18.32 -9.63 -14.66
CA ASP A 74 18.28 -8.23 -15.08
C ASP A 74 17.62 -7.34 -14.01
N LEU A 75 16.59 -7.84 -13.32
CA LEU A 75 15.92 -7.13 -12.23
C LEU A 75 16.89 -6.82 -11.08
N ILE A 76 17.66 -7.83 -10.66
CA ILE A 76 18.65 -7.72 -9.59
C ILE A 76 19.77 -6.75 -9.99
N GLN A 77 20.27 -6.84 -11.22
CA GLN A 77 21.43 -6.07 -11.66
C GLN A 77 21.10 -4.63 -12.06
N ASN A 78 19.97 -4.43 -12.72
CA ASN A 78 19.67 -3.19 -13.47
C ASN A 78 18.28 -2.61 -13.16
N PHE A 79 17.55 -3.12 -12.18
CA PHE A 79 16.24 -2.58 -11.79
C PHE A 79 16.00 -2.57 -10.27
N THR A 80 17.08 -2.64 -9.50
CA THR A 80 17.05 -2.51 -8.04
C THR A 80 17.88 -1.30 -7.62
N VAL A 81 17.28 -0.38 -6.87
CA VAL A 81 17.95 0.82 -6.33
C VAL A 81 17.94 0.83 -4.82
N PHE A 82 18.96 1.48 -4.26
CA PHE A 82 19.16 1.66 -2.83
C PHE A 82 19.24 3.16 -2.55
N GLU A 83 18.20 3.70 -1.93
CA GLU A 83 18.15 5.10 -1.50
C GLU A 83 18.57 5.19 -0.03
N ASN A 84 19.71 5.84 0.23
CA ASN A 84 20.15 6.09 1.60
C ASN A 84 19.38 7.29 2.19
N GLU A 85 18.63 7.06 3.26
CA GLU A 85 17.95 8.09 4.06
C GLU A 85 18.53 8.12 5.48
N GLU A 86 18.25 9.19 6.24
CA GLU A 86 18.70 9.33 7.65
C GLU A 86 18.20 8.18 8.53
N LYS A 87 17.02 7.62 8.21
CA LYS A 87 16.39 6.50 8.94
C LYS A 87 16.80 5.11 8.40
N GLY A 88 17.75 5.03 7.46
CA GLY A 88 18.25 3.77 6.88
C GLY A 88 18.14 3.72 5.35
N THR A 89 18.55 2.60 4.76
CA THR A 89 18.53 2.38 3.31
C THR A 89 17.18 1.81 2.87
N LYS A 90 16.48 2.50 1.97
CA LYS A 90 15.29 1.99 1.28
C LYS A 90 15.71 1.30 -0.01
N LYS A 91 15.36 0.02 -0.12
CA LYS A 91 15.44 -0.76 -1.35
C LYS A 91 14.16 -0.58 -2.16
N LYS A 92 14.29 -0.42 -3.46
CA LYS A 92 13.15 -0.43 -4.40
C LYS A 92 13.51 -1.28 -5.60
N ILE A 93 12.54 -2.06 -6.06
CA ILE A 93 12.63 -2.85 -7.27
C ILE A 93 11.61 -2.35 -8.30
N ALA A 94 11.95 -2.41 -9.58
CA ALA A 94 11.03 -2.01 -10.64
C ALA A 94 9.75 -2.86 -10.66
N ALA A 95 8.63 -2.20 -10.91
CA ALA A 95 7.39 -2.85 -11.31
C ALA A 95 7.49 -3.35 -12.77
N TYR A 96 6.58 -4.26 -13.16
CA TYR A 96 6.64 -4.89 -14.48
C TYR A 96 6.57 -3.86 -15.63
N HIS A 97 5.69 -2.86 -15.54
CA HIS A 97 5.57 -1.80 -16.55
C HIS A 97 6.86 -1.01 -16.72
N GLN A 98 7.58 -0.75 -15.62
CA GLN A 98 8.88 -0.08 -15.66
C GLN A 98 9.94 -0.98 -16.30
N TYR A 99 9.99 -2.26 -15.93
CA TYR A 99 10.95 -3.22 -16.47
C TYR A 99 10.84 -3.35 -18.00
N TYR A 100 9.64 -3.58 -18.53
CA TYR A 100 9.45 -3.78 -19.96
C TYR A 100 9.60 -2.46 -20.74
N ALA A 101 9.02 -1.36 -20.26
CA ALA A 101 9.14 -0.06 -20.93
C ALA A 101 10.59 0.40 -21.05
N VAL A 102 11.39 0.25 -19.98
CA VAL A 102 12.80 0.64 -19.99
C VAL A 102 13.60 -0.23 -20.95
N ASN A 103 13.38 -1.55 -20.97
CA ASN A 103 14.07 -2.42 -21.91
C ASN A 103 13.72 -2.08 -23.37
N LYS A 104 12.44 -1.81 -23.69
CA LYS A 104 12.01 -1.32 -25.01
C LYS A 104 12.68 0.03 -25.34
N ALA A 105 12.72 0.95 -24.38
CA ALA A 105 13.34 2.26 -24.54
C ALA A 105 14.85 2.19 -24.80
N VAL A 106 15.57 1.31 -24.11
CA VAL A 106 17.00 1.06 -24.36
C VAL A 106 17.22 0.56 -25.79
N LEU A 107 16.46 -0.44 -26.24
CA LEU A 107 16.56 -0.97 -27.60
C LEU A 107 16.28 0.09 -28.66
N SER A 108 15.21 0.88 -28.46
CA SER A 108 14.85 1.97 -29.37
C SER A 108 15.94 3.05 -29.42
N THR A 109 16.53 3.40 -28.27
CA THR A 109 17.61 4.38 -28.18
C THR A 109 18.88 3.90 -28.88
N LEU A 110 19.24 2.62 -28.75
CA LEU A 110 20.39 2.05 -29.46
C LEU A 110 20.19 2.09 -30.98
N LYS A 111 18.97 1.79 -31.45
CA LYS A 111 18.62 1.87 -32.87
C LYS A 111 18.68 3.32 -33.38
N ALA A 112 18.06 4.25 -32.66
CA ALA A 112 18.00 5.67 -33.01
C ALA A 112 19.38 6.36 -32.98
N SER A 113 20.27 5.92 -32.08
CA SER A 113 21.63 6.47 -31.93
C SER A 113 22.66 5.82 -32.86
N SER A 114 22.26 4.76 -33.58
CA SER A 114 23.15 4.08 -34.53
C SER A 114 23.55 5.02 -35.68
N PRO A 115 24.62 4.71 -36.45
CA PRO A 115 25.06 5.58 -37.53
C PRO A 115 23.99 5.90 -38.59
N ALA A 116 23.06 4.96 -38.81
CA ALA A 116 21.92 5.07 -39.72
C ALA A 116 20.58 5.41 -39.01
N GLY A 117 20.62 5.66 -37.70
CA GLY A 117 19.45 6.00 -36.89
C GLY A 117 19.01 7.45 -37.10
N ASP A 118 17.74 7.72 -36.81
CA ASP A 118 17.09 9.01 -37.02
C ASP A 118 17.10 9.90 -35.77
N LYS A 119 17.81 9.51 -34.71
CA LYS A 119 17.96 10.25 -33.44
C LYS A 119 16.64 10.42 -32.66
N ARG A 120 15.58 9.71 -33.04
CA ARG A 120 14.25 9.73 -32.40
C ARG A 120 14.04 8.42 -31.66
N CYS A 121 14.26 8.42 -30.34
CA CYS A 121 14.17 7.20 -29.54
C CYS A 121 12.73 6.76 -29.27
N GLY A 122 11.78 7.70 -29.30
CA GLY A 122 10.36 7.52 -29.02
C GLY A 122 9.94 8.14 -27.68
N VAL A 123 8.67 7.92 -27.31
CA VAL A 123 8.06 8.44 -26.09
C VAL A 123 7.58 7.31 -25.19
N VAL A 124 7.94 7.34 -23.90
CA VAL A 124 7.36 6.47 -22.86
C VAL A 124 6.28 7.25 -22.14
N TRP A 125 5.03 6.79 -22.27
CA TRP A 125 3.90 7.40 -21.58
C TRP A 125 3.49 6.55 -20.39
N HIS A 126 3.93 6.97 -19.20
CA HIS A 126 3.62 6.30 -17.95
C HIS A 126 2.91 7.28 -17.04
N THR A 127 1.67 6.95 -16.66
CA THR A 127 0.78 7.87 -15.94
C THR A 127 1.42 8.47 -14.69
N GLN A 128 1.03 9.70 -14.36
CA GLN A 128 1.53 10.40 -13.19
C GLN A 128 1.17 9.63 -11.91
N GLY A 129 2.18 9.25 -11.12
CA GLY A 129 1.97 8.31 -10.01
C GLY A 129 2.77 7.03 -10.12
N SER A 130 2.96 6.54 -11.34
CA SER A 130 3.45 5.18 -11.65
C SER A 130 4.95 4.95 -11.48
N GLY A 131 5.73 5.97 -11.05
CA GLY A 131 7.17 5.84 -10.86
C GLY A 131 8.04 6.20 -12.09
N LYS A 132 7.56 7.05 -13.00
CA LYS A 132 8.29 7.56 -14.19
C LYS A 132 9.75 7.98 -13.91
N SER A 133 9.99 8.72 -12.82
CA SER A 133 11.35 9.16 -12.45
C SER A 133 12.30 7.99 -12.17
N LEU A 134 11.81 6.89 -11.57
CA LEU A 134 12.60 5.67 -11.39
C LEU A 134 12.83 4.95 -12.73
N SER A 135 11.85 4.94 -13.64
CA SER A 135 12.04 4.43 -15.01
C SER A 135 13.19 5.15 -15.72
N MET A 136 13.31 6.48 -15.57
CA MET A 136 14.44 7.24 -16.11
C MET A 136 15.78 6.85 -15.48
N VAL A 137 15.82 6.58 -14.18
CA VAL A 137 17.03 6.10 -13.47
C VAL A 137 17.45 4.74 -14.03
N PHE A 138 16.51 3.78 -14.15
CA PHE A 138 16.77 2.45 -14.70
C PHE A 138 17.26 2.52 -16.15
N PHE A 139 16.58 3.34 -16.98
CA PHE A 139 16.99 3.61 -18.35
C PHE A 139 18.42 4.16 -18.43
N THR A 140 18.72 5.18 -17.64
CA THR A 140 20.05 5.79 -17.58
C THR A 140 21.11 4.77 -17.17
N GLY A 141 20.85 3.99 -16.11
CA GLY A 141 21.76 2.96 -15.61
C GLY A 141 22.12 1.90 -16.65
N LYS A 142 21.17 1.54 -17.53
CA LYS A 142 21.41 0.59 -18.64
C LYS A 142 22.12 1.26 -19.82
N ILE A 143 21.68 2.44 -20.24
CA ILE A 143 22.27 3.18 -21.36
C ILE A 143 23.76 3.48 -21.12
N VAL A 144 24.15 3.80 -19.88
CA VAL A 144 25.55 4.04 -19.53
C VAL A 144 26.45 2.85 -19.88
N LEU A 145 25.95 1.62 -19.74
CA LEU A 145 26.66 0.40 -20.12
C LEU A 145 26.62 0.10 -21.61
N SER A 146 25.51 0.43 -22.27
CA SER A 146 25.25 0.01 -23.66
C SER A 146 25.79 0.97 -24.72
N MET A 147 26.17 2.20 -24.37
CA MET A 147 26.58 3.25 -25.32
C MET A 147 27.98 3.83 -25.07
N ASN A 148 28.93 3.01 -24.61
CA ASN A 148 30.33 3.42 -24.37
C ASN A 148 30.43 4.68 -23.50
N ASN A 149 29.74 4.68 -22.35
CA ASN A 149 29.73 5.81 -21.41
C ASN A 149 29.26 7.13 -22.07
N PRO A 150 28.00 7.19 -22.55
CA PRO A 150 27.44 8.40 -23.17
C PRO A 150 27.29 9.55 -22.16
N THR A 151 27.10 10.75 -22.68
CA THR A 151 26.62 11.88 -21.89
C THR A 151 25.09 11.87 -21.89
N ILE A 152 24.48 11.94 -20.71
CA ILE A 152 23.04 11.96 -20.53
C ILE A 152 22.62 13.36 -20.12
N VAL A 153 21.70 13.96 -20.87
CA VAL A 153 21.15 15.28 -20.57
C VAL A 153 19.70 15.12 -20.16
N VAL A 154 19.39 15.36 -18.89
CA VAL A 154 18.02 15.33 -18.38
C VAL A 154 17.45 16.74 -18.47
N LEU A 155 16.46 16.91 -19.35
CA LEU A 155 15.79 18.17 -19.63
C LEU A 155 14.47 18.25 -18.87
N THR A 156 14.28 19.37 -18.18
CA THR A 156 13.02 19.72 -17.53
C THR A 156 12.58 21.13 -17.92
N ASP A 157 11.28 21.40 -17.82
CA ASP A 157 10.74 22.74 -18.04
C ASP A 157 11.01 23.66 -16.83
N ARG A 158 10.86 23.16 -15.60
CA ARG A 158 10.88 24.00 -14.39
C ARG A 158 11.98 23.57 -13.41
N ASN A 159 12.59 24.56 -12.76
CA ASN A 159 13.61 24.33 -11.73
C ASN A 159 13.12 23.40 -10.59
N ASP A 160 11.86 23.51 -10.16
CA ASP A 160 11.34 22.65 -9.08
C ASP A 160 11.28 21.17 -9.50
N LEU A 161 10.98 20.90 -10.78
CA LEU A 161 10.97 19.55 -11.36
C LEU A 161 12.40 19.03 -11.55
N ASP A 162 13.30 19.90 -12.02
CA ASP A 162 14.73 19.63 -12.15
C ASP A 162 15.33 19.19 -10.81
N ASP A 163 15.06 19.94 -9.74
CA ASP A 163 15.53 19.67 -8.40
C ASP A 163 15.05 18.31 -7.87
N GLN A 164 13.80 17.95 -8.16
CA GLN A 164 13.22 16.69 -7.71
C GLN A 164 13.84 15.50 -8.44
N LEU A 165 13.95 15.58 -9.77
CA LEU A 165 14.55 14.50 -10.56
C LEU A 165 16.04 14.37 -10.24
N PHE A 166 16.76 15.49 -10.12
CA PHE A 166 18.16 15.52 -9.70
C PHE A 166 18.35 14.86 -8.33
N GLY A 167 17.49 15.17 -7.36
CA GLY A 167 17.50 14.53 -6.04
C GLY A 167 17.28 13.02 -6.12
N THR A 168 16.36 12.57 -6.98
CA THR A 168 16.10 11.14 -7.21
C THR A 168 17.32 10.42 -7.80
N PHE A 169 17.92 10.99 -8.85
CA PHE A 169 19.12 10.42 -9.47
C PHE A 169 20.31 10.41 -8.51
N THR A 170 20.48 11.47 -7.71
CA THR A 170 21.55 11.56 -6.73
C THR A 170 21.44 10.47 -5.66
N LYS A 171 20.22 10.20 -5.17
CA LYS A 171 19.96 9.09 -4.23
C LYS A 171 20.27 7.73 -4.84
N CYS A 172 20.09 7.57 -6.15
CA CYS A 172 20.33 6.33 -6.89
C CYS A 172 21.72 6.27 -7.56
N LYS A 173 22.70 7.09 -7.13
CA LYS A 173 24.02 7.21 -7.76
C LYS A 173 24.75 5.86 -7.94
N SER A 174 24.59 4.92 -7.01
CA SER A 174 25.22 3.58 -7.10
C SER A 174 24.88 2.84 -8.39
N MET A 175 23.65 2.99 -8.86
CA MET A 175 23.17 2.39 -10.12
C MET A 175 23.71 3.10 -11.36
N LEU A 176 23.85 4.43 -11.27
CA LEU A 176 24.17 5.28 -12.42
C LEU A 176 25.66 5.20 -12.81
N ARG A 177 26.53 4.74 -11.90
CA ARG A 177 28.00 4.63 -12.07
C ARG A 177 28.70 5.98 -12.33
N GLN A 178 27.95 7.06 -12.37
CA GLN A 178 28.39 8.42 -12.57
C GLN A 178 27.71 9.32 -11.54
N THR A 179 28.32 10.46 -11.22
CA THR A 179 27.70 11.44 -10.33
C THR A 179 26.86 12.40 -11.15
N PRO A 180 25.53 12.50 -10.92
CA PRO A 180 24.72 13.53 -11.54
C PRO A 180 25.21 14.93 -11.16
N VAL A 181 25.15 15.85 -12.12
CA VAL A 181 25.44 17.28 -11.92
C VAL A 181 24.27 18.13 -12.43
N GLN A 182 24.04 19.27 -11.80
CA GLN A 182 22.97 20.20 -12.17
C GLN A 182 23.60 21.49 -12.69
N ALA A 183 23.31 21.86 -13.93
CA ALA A 183 23.84 23.06 -14.56
C ALA A 183 23.17 24.31 -13.96
N LYS A 184 23.99 25.21 -13.40
CA LYS A 184 23.50 26.42 -12.70
C LYS A 184 23.07 27.52 -13.66
N ASP A 185 23.85 27.71 -14.71
CA ASP A 185 23.67 28.75 -15.73
C ASP A 185 24.11 28.23 -17.11
N ARG A 186 24.07 29.11 -18.12
CA ARG A 186 24.40 28.76 -19.51
C ARG A 186 25.88 28.41 -19.70
N ASP A 187 26.78 29.10 -18.99
CA ASP A 187 28.22 28.85 -19.06
C ASP A 187 28.59 27.52 -18.41
N ASP A 188 27.97 27.22 -17.27
CA ASP A 188 28.11 25.96 -16.55
C ASP A 188 27.57 24.78 -17.38
N LEU A 189 26.43 24.98 -18.07
CA LEU A 189 25.90 23.99 -19.02
C LEU A 189 26.91 23.69 -20.14
N LYS A 190 27.50 24.73 -20.73
CA LYS A 190 28.53 24.58 -21.77
C LYS A 190 29.74 23.78 -21.26
N LYS A 191 30.21 24.08 -20.05
CA LYS A 191 31.32 23.33 -19.40
C LYS A 191 30.94 21.87 -19.15
N CYS A 192 29.75 21.61 -18.63
CA CYS A 192 29.26 20.26 -18.35
C CYS A 192 29.16 19.39 -19.62
N LEU A 193 28.82 19.99 -20.76
CA LEU A 193 28.69 19.28 -22.04
C LEU A 193 30.00 19.20 -22.84
N SER A 194 31.00 20.04 -22.53
CA SER A 194 32.32 20.04 -23.17
C SER A 194 33.25 18.96 -22.60
N VAL A 195 32.78 17.72 -22.54
CA VAL A 195 33.54 16.56 -22.05
C VAL A 195 33.79 15.54 -23.16
N ALA A 196 34.86 14.75 -23.05
CA ALA A 196 35.20 13.74 -24.05
C ALA A 196 34.24 12.53 -24.03
N ALA A 197 33.77 12.13 -22.85
CA ALA A 197 32.80 11.05 -22.64
C ALA A 197 32.16 11.16 -21.25
N GLY A 198 31.01 10.51 -21.05
CA GLY A 198 30.30 10.46 -19.77
C GLY A 198 29.63 11.78 -19.37
N GLY A 199 29.01 11.75 -18.19
CA GLY A 199 28.27 12.86 -17.58
C GLY A 199 26.77 12.58 -17.54
N ILE A 200 26.14 12.88 -16.40
CA ILE A 200 24.68 12.98 -16.27
C ILE A 200 24.38 14.42 -15.86
N VAL A 201 23.85 15.21 -16.78
CA VAL A 201 23.67 16.65 -16.65
C VAL A 201 22.19 16.98 -16.58
N PHE A 202 21.77 17.57 -15.47
CA PHE A 202 20.44 18.14 -15.27
C PHE A 202 20.43 19.60 -15.68
N THR A 203 19.43 19.99 -16.46
CA THR A 203 19.30 21.36 -16.95
C THR A 203 17.86 21.65 -17.36
N THR A 204 17.55 22.94 -17.45
CA THR A 204 16.24 23.38 -17.89
C THR A 204 16.26 23.88 -19.32
N ILE A 205 15.12 23.79 -20.00
CA ILE A 205 14.95 24.21 -21.40
C ILE A 205 15.37 25.68 -21.60
N GLN A 206 15.13 26.57 -20.63
CA GLN A 206 15.46 28.00 -20.74
C GLN A 206 16.96 28.29 -20.82
N LYS A 207 17.82 27.34 -20.42
CA LYS A 207 19.27 27.48 -20.55
C LYS A 207 19.75 27.29 -21.99
N PHE A 208 18.90 26.79 -22.89
CA PHE A 208 19.16 26.70 -24.34
C PHE A 208 18.57 27.87 -25.14
N LEU A 209 18.21 28.98 -24.49
CA LEU A 209 17.82 30.21 -25.19
C LEU A 209 19.06 31.06 -25.52
N PRO A 210 19.15 31.67 -26.71
CA PRO A 210 20.19 32.64 -27.02
C PRO A 210 20.10 33.88 -26.12
N GLU A 211 21.18 34.65 -26.00
CA GLU A 211 21.22 35.91 -25.24
C GLU A 211 20.53 37.05 -25.98
N GLN A 212 20.53 37.02 -27.32
CA GLN A 212 19.84 37.99 -28.17
C GLN A 212 18.77 37.28 -29.02
N LYS A 213 17.63 37.95 -29.22
CA LYS A 213 16.55 37.44 -30.09
C LYS A 213 17.06 37.40 -31.54
N GLY A 214 17.09 36.20 -32.13
CA GLY A 214 17.44 36.00 -33.54
C GLY A 214 18.76 35.28 -33.79
N ASP A 215 19.59 35.06 -32.77
CA ASP A 215 20.84 34.31 -32.91
C ASP A 215 20.60 32.79 -32.92
N ALA A 216 21.34 32.07 -33.79
CA ALA A 216 21.43 30.61 -33.71
C ALA A 216 22.17 30.22 -32.41
N TYR A 217 21.68 29.18 -31.74
CA TYR A 217 22.32 28.74 -30.50
C TYR A 217 23.68 28.09 -30.83
N PRO A 218 24.76 28.38 -30.08
CA PRO A 218 26.08 27.85 -30.42
C PRO A 218 26.14 26.33 -30.28
N LEU A 219 26.89 25.68 -31.18
CA LEU A 219 27.25 24.27 -31.07
C LEU A 219 27.96 24.03 -29.73
N LEU A 220 27.39 23.18 -28.89
CA LEU A 220 28.00 22.78 -27.61
C LEU A 220 28.77 21.47 -27.75
N SER A 221 28.22 20.51 -28.50
CA SER A 221 28.88 19.24 -28.79
C SER A 221 28.29 18.59 -30.04
N ASP A 222 29.16 18.11 -30.92
CA ASP A 222 28.81 17.36 -32.14
C ASP A 222 28.81 15.83 -31.94
N ARG A 223 29.10 15.34 -30.73
CA ARG A 223 29.14 13.92 -30.39
C ARG A 223 27.79 13.21 -30.61
N ARG A 224 27.85 11.97 -31.12
CA ARG A 224 26.68 11.08 -31.26
C ARG A 224 26.30 10.32 -29.99
N ASN A 225 27.26 10.10 -29.07
CA ASN A 225 27.01 9.41 -27.81
C ASN A 225 26.45 10.37 -26.74
N ILE A 226 25.42 11.13 -27.11
CA ILE A 226 24.65 12.01 -26.22
C ILE A 226 23.19 11.59 -26.30
N VAL A 227 22.58 11.32 -25.15
CA VAL A 227 21.15 11.00 -25.06
C VAL A 227 20.46 12.09 -24.23
N VAL A 228 19.47 12.72 -24.81
CA VAL A 228 18.63 13.73 -24.19
C VAL A 228 17.34 13.06 -23.70
N ILE A 229 17.10 13.12 -22.40
CA ILE A 229 15.88 12.64 -21.75
C ILE A 229 15.01 13.85 -21.43
N ALA A 230 13.88 14.00 -22.10
CA ALA A 230 12.91 15.06 -21.82
C ALA A 230 11.83 14.55 -20.85
N ASP A 231 11.67 15.24 -19.72
CA ASP A 231 10.51 15.03 -18.84
C ASP A 231 9.34 15.93 -19.24
N GLU A 232 8.13 15.38 -19.21
CA GLU A 232 6.89 16.02 -19.70
C GLU A 232 7.00 16.47 -21.16
N ALA A 233 7.42 15.54 -22.02
CA ALA A 233 7.71 15.76 -23.45
C ALA A 233 6.52 16.27 -24.30
N HIS A 234 5.31 16.40 -23.74
CA HIS A 234 4.07 16.83 -24.39
C HIS A 234 3.80 18.35 -24.27
N ARG A 235 4.65 19.13 -23.58
CA ARG A 235 4.36 20.55 -23.34
C ARG A 235 4.56 21.37 -24.61
N SER A 236 3.63 22.31 -24.87
CA SER A 236 3.68 23.32 -25.94
C SER A 236 4.93 24.22 -25.96
N GLN A 237 5.80 24.13 -24.96
CA GLN A 237 7.11 24.78 -25.02
C GLN A 237 8.07 24.12 -26.03
N TYR A 238 7.85 22.84 -26.37
CA TYR A 238 8.56 22.18 -27.46
C TYR A 238 7.97 22.54 -28.84
N ASP A 239 6.74 23.07 -28.90
CA ASP A 239 6.01 23.43 -30.13
C ASP A 239 6.51 24.69 -30.84
N PHE A 240 7.42 25.46 -30.25
CA PHE A 240 8.14 26.47 -31.03
C PHE A 240 9.21 25.77 -31.87
N ILE A 241 8.75 25.23 -33.01
CA ILE A 241 9.56 24.71 -34.13
C ILE A 241 10.59 25.77 -34.61
N ASP A 242 10.43 27.04 -34.23
CA ASP A 242 11.39 28.12 -34.49
C ASP A 242 12.33 28.51 -33.32
N GLY A 243 12.19 27.93 -32.13
CA GLY A 243 12.95 28.33 -30.93
C GLY A 243 13.62 27.17 -30.19
N PHE A 244 12.96 26.58 -29.20
CA PHE A 244 13.61 25.71 -28.20
C PHE A 244 14.13 24.38 -28.73
N ALA A 245 13.28 23.60 -29.41
CA ALA A 245 13.68 22.32 -29.98
C ALA A 245 14.79 22.53 -31.02
N LYS A 246 14.69 23.61 -31.80
CA LYS A 246 15.72 24.06 -32.74
C LYS A 246 17.03 24.39 -32.03
N HIS A 247 17.02 25.22 -30.99
CA HIS A 247 18.24 25.59 -30.26
C HIS A 247 18.92 24.39 -29.59
N ILE A 248 18.16 23.43 -29.05
CA ILE A 248 18.75 22.21 -28.48
C ILE A 248 19.35 21.34 -29.61
N ARG A 249 18.69 21.28 -30.78
CA ARG A 249 19.25 20.60 -31.97
C ARG A 249 20.47 21.33 -32.54
N ASP A 250 20.53 22.66 -32.49
CA ASP A 250 21.70 23.44 -32.88
C ASP A 250 22.87 23.19 -31.91
N ALA A 251 22.57 23.14 -30.61
CA ALA A 251 23.55 22.85 -29.57
C ALA A 251 24.11 21.43 -29.63
N LEU A 252 23.24 20.45 -29.91
CA LEU A 252 23.48 19.01 -29.83
C LEU A 252 22.93 18.29 -31.08
N PRO A 253 23.46 18.57 -32.28
CA PRO A 253 22.87 18.13 -33.56
C PRO A 253 22.83 16.61 -33.74
N ASN A 254 23.72 15.90 -33.06
CA ASN A 254 23.89 14.46 -33.17
C ASN A 254 23.37 13.67 -31.96
N ALA A 255 22.76 14.34 -30.98
CA ALA A 255 22.14 13.68 -29.85
C ALA A 255 20.83 12.97 -30.23
N SER A 256 20.55 11.89 -29.51
CA SER A 256 19.28 11.14 -29.62
C SER A 256 18.32 11.56 -28.50
N PHE A 257 17.04 11.66 -28.83
CA PHE A 257 16.02 12.24 -27.95
C PHE A 257 14.98 11.20 -27.55
N ILE A 258 14.77 11.04 -26.25
CA ILE A 258 13.70 10.22 -25.68
C ILE A 258 12.80 11.08 -24.79
N GLY A 259 11.48 10.91 -24.95
CA GLY A 259 10.48 11.60 -24.13
C GLY A 259 9.92 10.68 -23.05
N PHE A 260 9.72 11.20 -21.84
CA PHE A 260 8.93 10.57 -20.79
C PHE A 260 7.80 11.50 -20.38
N THR A 261 6.58 10.99 -20.34
CA THR A 261 5.39 11.82 -20.09
C THR A 261 4.39 11.15 -19.15
N GLY A 262 3.74 11.95 -18.31
CA GLY A 262 2.61 11.50 -17.48
C GLY A 262 1.25 11.54 -18.18
N THR A 263 1.17 12.26 -19.29
CA THR A 263 -0.04 12.54 -20.06
C THR A 263 0.17 12.23 -21.54
N PRO A 264 -0.88 11.90 -22.30
CA PRO A 264 -0.78 11.69 -23.74
C PRO A 264 -0.36 12.99 -24.45
N ILE A 265 0.23 12.80 -25.62
CA ILE A 265 0.47 13.83 -26.63
C ILE A 265 -0.89 14.25 -27.18
N GLU A 266 -1.18 15.56 -27.17
CA GLU A 266 -2.42 16.10 -27.73
C GLU A 266 -2.48 15.90 -29.24
N ARG A 267 -3.69 15.79 -29.80
CA ARG A 267 -3.90 15.49 -31.22
C ARG A 267 -3.31 16.55 -32.16
N ASP A 268 -3.30 17.80 -31.70
CA ASP A 268 -2.78 18.96 -32.43
C ASP A 268 -1.26 19.14 -32.26
N ASP A 269 -0.63 18.41 -31.32
CA ASP A 269 0.81 18.44 -31.08
C ASP A 269 1.54 17.60 -32.13
N ARG A 270 1.88 18.26 -33.25
CA ARG A 270 2.71 17.69 -34.32
C ARG A 270 4.20 17.65 -33.96
N SER A 271 4.64 18.38 -32.93
CA SER A 271 6.05 18.59 -32.64
C SER A 271 6.65 17.43 -31.84
N THR A 272 5.90 16.84 -30.92
CA THR A 272 6.40 15.74 -30.08
C THR A 272 6.81 14.51 -30.91
N PRO A 273 6.00 14.01 -31.88
CA PRO A 273 6.43 12.91 -32.76
C PRO A 273 7.59 13.29 -33.69
N MET A 274 7.72 14.55 -34.07
CA MET A 274 8.85 15.02 -34.89
C MET A 274 10.17 15.00 -34.11
N VAL A 275 10.15 15.40 -32.83
CA VAL A 275 11.36 15.49 -32.00
C VAL A 275 11.75 14.13 -31.42
N PHE A 276 10.79 13.39 -30.88
CA PHE A 276 11.03 12.18 -30.11
C PHE A 276 10.71 10.90 -30.90
N GLY A 277 9.73 10.93 -31.81
CA GLY A 277 9.22 9.73 -32.50
C GLY A 277 7.92 9.20 -31.88
N ASN A 278 7.53 7.98 -32.26
CA ASN A 278 6.29 7.34 -31.80
C ASN A 278 6.38 6.86 -30.34
N TYR A 279 5.24 6.48 -29.75
CA TYR A 279 5.23 5.82 -28.45
C TYR A 279 6.01 4.49 -28.48
N ILE A 280 6.84 4.30 -27.45
CA ILE A 280 7.59 3.07 -27.18
C ILE A 280 6.75 2.13 -26.32
N ASP A 281 6.09 2.69 -25.30
CA ASP A 281 5.32 1.96 -24.31
C ASP A 281 4.30 2.90 -23.64
N ILE A 282 3.12 2.36 -23.33
CA ILE A 282 2.00 3.08 -22.71
C ILE A 282 1.56 2.35 -21.44
N TYR A 283 1.58 3.06 -20.32
CA TYR A 283 1.04 2.64 -19.03
C TYR A 283 0.08 3.71 -18.52
N ASP A 284 -1.20 3.53 -18.83
CA ASP A 284 -2.26 4.53 -18.61
C ASP A 284 -2.78 4.56 -17.17
N ILE A 285 -3.75 5.46 -16.91
CA ILE A 285 -4.36 5.64 -15.59
C ILE A 285 -5.17 4.41 -15.16
N GLU A 286 -5.97 3.82 -16.07
CA GLU A 286 -6.82 2.68 -15.73
C GLU A 286 -5.95 1.49 -15.31
N GLN A 287 -4.89 1.20 -16.06
CA GLN A 287 -3.98 0.12 -15.75
C GLN A 287 -3.25 0.39 -14.42
N ALA A 288 -2.78 1.61 -14.18
CA ALA A 288 -2.15 1.97 -12.91
C ALA A 288 -3.08 1.80 -11.71
N VAL A 289 -4.37 2.10 -11.87
CA VAL A 289 -5.38 1.85 -10.84
C VAL A 289 -5.63 0.35 -10.64
N LYS A 290 -5.80 -0.42 -11.72
CA LYS A 290 -6.03 -1.89 -11.66
C LYS A 290 -4.88 -2.63 -10.99
N ASP A 291 -3.65 -2.18 -11.22
CA ASP A 291 -2.45 -2.78 -10.63
C ASP A 291 -2.19 -2.31 -9.19
N GLY A 292 -2.93 -1.29 -8.72
CA GLY A 292 -2.72 -0.67 -7.42
C GLY A 292 -1.48 0.23 -7.35
N ALA A 293 -0.92 0.64 -8.49
CA ALA A 293 0.17 1.62 -8.55
C ALA A 293 -0.32 3.07 -8.28
N THR A 294 -1.59 3.33 -8.52
CA THR A 294 -2.30 4.58 -8.16
C THR A 294 -3.69 4.27 -7.61
N VAL A 295 -4.29 5.21 -6.88
CA VAL A 295 -5.69 5.12 -6.44
C VAL A 295 -6.61 5.91 -7.37
N GLN A 296 -7.90 5.58 -7.35
CA GLN A 296 -8.92 6.27 -8.16
C GLN A 296 -9.08 7.73 -7.75
N ILE A 297 -9.51 8.56 -8.70
CA ILE A 297 -9.86 9.96 -8.48
C ILE A 297 -11.37 10.11 -8.61
N TYR A 298 -11.98 10.69 -7.59
CA TYR A 298 -13.39 11.06 -7.57
C TYR A 298 -13.52 12.56 -7.75
N TYR A 299 -14.58 12.97 -8.43
CA TYR A 299 -14.86 14.36 -8.73
C TYR A 299 -16.21 14.77 -8.16
N GLU A 300 -16.22 15.90 -7.47
CA GLU A 300 -17.39 16.51 -6.87
C GLU A 300 -17.52 17.96 -7.37
N ASN A 301 -18.62 18.25 -8.06
CA ASN A 301 -18.95 19.61 -8.52
C ASN A 301 -19.72 20.36 -7.43
N ARG A 302 -19.18 21.49 -6.96
CA ARG A 302 -19.82 22.35 -5.95
C ARG A 302 -20.25 23.71 -6.46
N LEU A 303 -20.20 23.95 -7.78
CA LEU A 303 -20.59 25.21 -8.40
C LEU A 303 -22.05 25.61 -8.06
N ALA A 304 -22.94 24.63 -7.90
CA ALA A 304 -24.34 24.85 -7.53
C ALA A 304 -24.54 25.44 -6.12
N LYS A 305 -23.60 25.21 -5.18
CA LYS A 305 -23.69 25.69 -3.80
C LYS A 305 -23.28 27.16 -3.64
N LEU A 306 -22.65 27.76 -4.64
CA LEU A 306 -22.10 29.11 -4.59
C LEU A 306 -23.08 30.22 -4.98
N SER A 307 -24.34 29.88 -5.33
CA SER A 307 -25.38 30.86 -5.70
C SER A 307 -24.94 31.90 -6.74
N LEU A 308 -24.04 31.53 -7.67
CA LEU A 308 -23.67 32.39 -8.79
C LEU A 308 -24.92 32.61 -9.67
N SER A 309 -25.19 33.87 -10.03
CA SER A 309 -26.39 34.19 -10.78
C SER A 309 -26.34 33.55 -12.18
N GLU A 310 -27.50 33.14 -12.71
CA GLU A 310 -27.62 32.54 -14.07
C GLU A 310 -27.01 33.42 -15.18
N ARG A 311 -26.81 34.72 -14.92
CA ARG A 311 -26.17 35.68 -15.84
C ARG A 311 -24.64 35.65 -15.81
N GLU A 312 -24.02 35.20 -14.72
CA GLU A 312 -22.56 35.17 -14.55
C GLU A 312 -21.95 33.85 -15.04
N LYS A 313 -22.73 32.76 -15.07
CA LYS A 313 -22.27 31.44 -15.55
C LYS A 313 -21.77 31.44 -17.02
N PRO A 314 -22.45 32.07 -18.00
CA PRO A 314 -22.00 32.06 -19.39
C PRO A 314 -20.76 32.94 -19.65
N LEU A 315 -20.57 33.99 -18.83
CA LEU A 315 -19.39 34.86 -18.87
C LEU A 315 -18.14 34.10 -18.41
N LEU A 316 -18.30 33.27 -17.37
CA LEU A 316 -17.27 32.35 -16.93
C LEU A 316 -16.91 31.37 -18.05
N ASP A 317 -17.88 30.65 -18.63
CA ASP A 317 -17.61 29.63 -19.67
C ASP A 317 -16.88 30.18 -20.92
N SER A 318 -17.31 31.33 -21.46
CA SER A 318 -16.68 31.94 -22.64
C SER A 318 -15.32 32.62 -22.35
N GLU A 319 -15.13 33.18 -21.15
CA GLU A 319 -13.82 33.71 -20.73
C GLU A 319 -12.86 32.59 -20.26
N PHE A 320 -13.38 31.42 -19.87
CA PHE A 320 -12.60 30.23 -19.53
C PHE A 320 -11.95 29.60 -20.77
N GLU A 321 -12.58 29.67 -21.95
CA GLU A 321 -12.07 29.09 -23.21
C GLU A 321 -10.72 29.64 -23.69
N GLU A 322 -10.41 30.92 -23.44
CA GLU A 322 -9.22 31.57 -24.03
C GLU A 322 -7.98 31.65 -23.13
N VAL A 323 -8.08 31.38 -21.81
CA VAL A 323 -7.08 31.91 -20.84
C VAL A 323 -6.20 30.85 -20.16
N THR A 324 -6.14 29.63 -20.67
CA THR A 324 -5.23 28.61 -20.10
C THR A 324 -3.87 28.55 -20.76
N GLU A 325 -2.85 28.63 -19.90
CA GLU A 325 -1.40 28.58 -20.08
C GLU A 325 -0.83 28.42 -21.51
N GLY A 326 -0.29 29.54 -22.01
CA GLY A 326 0.76 29.57 -23.02
C GLY A 326 0.40 30.44 -24.21
N GLU A 327 0.73 31.74 -24.17
CA GLU A 327 1.23 32.50 -25.33
C GLU A 327 1.46 34.00 -25.04
N GLU A 328 2.65 34.45 -25.50
CA GLU A 328 3.11 35.78 -25.89
C GLU A 328 2.97 37.06 -25.04
N VAL A 329 4.01 37.88 -25.17
CA VAL A 329 4.16 39.22 -24.59
C VAL A 329 3.22 40.26 -25.22
N GLU A 330 2.74 40.06 -26.46
CA GLU A 330 1.81 40.96 -27.14
C GLU A 330 0.32 40.63 -26.88
N ARG A 331 -0.03 39.36 -26.63
CA ARG A 331 -1.38 38.95 -26.18
C ARG A 331 -1.66 39.24 -24.70
N LYS A 332 -0.62 39.55 -23.90
CA LYS A 332 -0.69 39.82 -22.46
C LYS A 332 -1.64 40.94 -22.08
N GLU A 333 -1.82 42.00 -22.86
CA GLU A 333 -2.66 43.12 -22.41
C GLU A 333 -4.17 42.80 -22.47
N LYS A 334 -4.63 42.16 -23.56
CA LYS A 334 -6.03 41.70 -23.66
C LYS A 334 -6.33 40.59 -22.66
N LEU A 335 -5.40 39.64 -22.50
CA LEU A 335 -5.52 38.56 -21.50
C LEU A 335 -5.49 39.10 -20.07
N LYS A 336 -4.67 40.11 -19.75
CA LYS A 336 -4.65 40.76 -18.42
C LYS A 336 -5.98 41.42 -18.07
N SER A 337 -6.62 42.10 -19.03
CA SER A 337 -7.91 42.75 -18.81
C SER A 337 -9.02 41.73 -18.54
N LYS A 338 -9.10 40.65 -19.34
CA LYS A 338 -10.05 39.56 -19.13
C LYS A 338 -9.79 38.79 -17.84
N TRP A 339 -8.53 38.43 -17.58
CA TRP A 339 -8.10 37.77 -16.34
C TRP A 339 -8.42 38.60 -15.10
N GLY A 340 -8.25 39.93 -15.17
CA GLY A 340 -8.60 40.84 -14.09
C GLY A 340 -10.10 40.86 -13.78
N LYS A 341 -10.97 40.75 -14.80
CA LYS A 341 -12.43 40.62 -14.60
C LYS A 341 -12.79 39.29 -13.96
N LEU A 342 -12.25 38.19 -14.48
CA LEU A 342 -12.46 36.86 -13.93
C LEU A 342 -11.96 36.77 -12.48
N GLU A 343 -10.79 37.32 -12.19
CA GLU A 343 -10.24 37.39 -10.83
C GLU A 343 -11.13 38.22 -9.89
N ALA A 344 -11.73 39.32 -10.37
CA ALA A 344 -12.63 40.14 -9.57
C ALA A 344 -13.93 39.40 -9.21
N ILE A 345 -14.46 38.57 -10.12
CA ILE A 345 -15.65 37.74 -9.87
C ILE A 345 -15.32 36.60 -8.91
N VAL A 346 -14.29 35.82 -9.23
CA VAL A 346 -13.86 34.64 -8.44
C VAL A 346 -13.39 35.04 -7.05
N GLY A 347 -12.66 36.15 -6.95
CA GLY A 347 -12.12 36.70 -5.71
C GLY A 347 -12.97 37.79 -5.08
N SER A 348 -14.29 37.77 -5.29
CA SER A 348 -15.21 38.66 -4.57
C SER A 348 -15.36 38.20 -3.11
N ASP A 349 -15.35 39.15 -2.17
CA ASP A 349 -15.34 38.85 -0.72
C ASP A 349 -16.48 37.91 -0.30
N LYS A 350 -17.68 38.14 -0.84
CA LYS A 350 -18.85 37.30 -0.59
C LYS A 350 -18.64 35.86 -1.05
N ARG A 351 -18.06 35.65 -2.24
CA ARG A 351 -17.80 34.29 -2.77
C ARG A 351 -16.68 33.62 -1.97
N VAL A 352 -15.59 34.32 -1.70
CA VAL A 352 -14.44 33.78 -0.94
C VAL A 352 -14.89 33.34 0.46
N ALA A 353 -15.74 34.11 1.15
CA ALA A 353 -16.30 33.72 2.44
C ALA A 353 -17.17 32.46 2.36
N LEU A 354 -18.01 32.32 1.31
CA LEU A 354 -18.81 31.11 1.08
C LEU A 354 -17.93 29.88 0.80
N VAL A 355 -16.91 30.03 -0.05
CA VAL A 355 -15.93 28.98 -0.36
C VAL A 355 -15.15 28.59 0.90
N ALA A 356 -14.69 29.55 1.71
CA ALA A 356 -14.00 29.29 2.97
C ALA A 356 -14.86 28.45 3.93
N ASN A 357 -16.12 28.85 4.13
CA ASN A 357 -17.05 28.13 5.00
C ASN A 357 -17.33 26.70 4.52
N ASP A 358 -17.49 26.53 3.21
CA ASP A 358 -17.71 25.21 2.62
C ASP A 358 -16.46 24.32 2.73
N ILE A 359 -15.26 24.84 2.42
CA ILE A 359 -14.00 24.11 2.55
C ILE A 359 -13.77 23.64 3.99
N VAL A 360 -13.96 24.53 4.98
CA VAL A 360 -13.77 24.18 6.40
C VAL A 360 -14.75 23.06 6.79
N SER A 361 -16.04 23.24 6.52
CA SER A 361 -17.08 22.26 6.84
C SER A 361 -16.86 20.92 6.14
N HIS A 362 -16.49 20.94 4.86
CA HIS A 362 -16.19 19.77 4.06
C HIS A 362 -14.95 19.04 4.60
N PHE A 363 -13.86 19.78 4.84
CA PHE A 363 -12.60 19.21 5.32
C PHE A 363 -12.78 18.51 6.66
N GLU A 364 -13.42 19.16 7.64
CA GLU A 364 -13.65 18.59 8.97
C GLU A 364 -14.51 17.31 8.92
N LYS A 365 -15.56 17.28 8.08
CA LYS A 365 -16.38 16.07 7.89
C LYS A 365 -15.56 14.94 7.29
N ARG A 366 -14.70 15.26 6.33
CA ARG A 366 -13.86 14.28 5.66
C ARG A 366 -12.73 13.77 6.55
N GLU A 367 -12.08 14.63 7.31
CA GLU A 367 -11.01 14.26 8.26
C GLU A 367 -11.49 13.28 9.33
N LYS A 368 -12.77 13.38 9.76
CA LYS A 368 -13.39 12.41 10.67
C LYS A 368 -13.52 11.00 10.08
N ALA A 369 -13.74 10.90 8.77
CA ALA A 369 -13.93 9.62 8.09
C ALA A 369 -12.61 9.05 7.53
N LEU A 370 -11.71 9.93 7.10
CA LEU A 370 -10.45 9.59 6.46
C LEU A 370 -9.40 10.62 6.88
N GLN A 371 -8.43 10.19 7.69
CA GLN A 371 -7.26 11.02 7.97
C GLN A 371 -6.46 11.30 6.71
N GLY A 372 -6.01 12.52 6.59
CA GLY A 372 -5.05 12.91 5.59
C GLY A 372 -4.98 14.41 5.49
N LYS A 373 -4.56 14.86 4.32
CA LYS A 373 -4.25 16.27 4.08
C LYS A 373 -5.00 16.77 2.86
N ALA A 374 -5.12 18.08 2.77
CA ALA A 374 -5.74 18.76 1.66
C ALA A 374 -4.87 19.86 1.05
N MET A 375 -5.12 20.12 -0.22
CA MET A 375 -4.51 21.22 -0.97
C MET A 375 -5.61 22.06 -1.59
N ILE A 376 -5.50 23.38 -1.48
CA ILE A 376 -6.43 24.34 -2.06
C ILE A 376 -5.69 25.08 -3.18
N VAL A 377 -6.22 25.04 -4.39
CA VAL A 377 -5.62 25.66 -5.57
C VAL A 377 -6.44 26.89 -5.95
N CYS A 378 -5.88 28.08 -5.73
CA CYS A 378 -6.56 29.34 -6.02
C CYS A 378 -6.05 29.97 -7.32
N MET A 379 -6.92 30.77 -7.96
CA MET A 379 -6.63 31.45 -9.22
C MET A 379 -5.50 32.50 -9.12
N SER A 380 -5.47 33.29 -8.04
CA SER A 380 -4.51 34.37 -7.85
C SER A 380 -3.93 34.40 -6.43
N ARG A 381 -2.78 35.07 -6.27
CA ARG A 381 -2.11 35.26 -4.97
C ARG A 381 -2.96 36.04 -3.99
N ARG A 382 -3.74 37.02 -4.48
CA ARG A 382 -4.71 37.78 -3.69
C ARG A 382 -5.77 36.84 -3.11
N ILE A 383 -6.39 36.02 -3.96
CA ILE A 383 -7.41 35.05 -3.54
C ILE A 383 -6.84 34.04 -2.53
N CYS A 384 -5.59 33.57 -2.69
CA CYS A 384 -4.96 32.72 -1.68
C CYS A 384 -4.97 33.35 -0.28
N ILE A 385 -4.70 34.65 -0.20
CA ILE A 385 -4.60 35.40 1.05
C ILE A 385 -5.98 35.73 1.60
N ASP A 386 -6.90 36.18 0.74
CA ASP A 386 -8.28 36.47 1.13
C ASP A 386 -8.94 35.20 1.69
N LEU A 387 -8.77 34.06 1.01
CA LEU A 387 -9.27 32.77 1.45
C LEU A 387 -8.62 32.31 2.76
N TYR A 388 -7.30 32.49 2.90
CA TYR A 388 -6.60 32.19 4.15
C TYR A 388 -7.18 33.00 5.31
N ASN A 389 -7.38 34.30 5.12
CA ASN A 389 -7.92 35.18 6.14
C ASN A 389 -9.35 34.78 6.52
N GLU A 390 -10.20 34.44 5.56
CA GLU A 390 -11.56 33.96 5.83
C GLU A 390 -11.56 32.62 6.59
N ILE A 391 -10.69 31.67 6.21
CA ILE A 391 -10.55 30.41 6.95
C ILE A 391 -10.07 30.65 8.39
N VAL A 392 -9.10 31.54 8.59
CA VAL A 392 -8.59 31.89 9.93
C VAL A 392 -9.64 32.61 10.77
N LYS A 393 -10.54 33.39 10.18
CA LYS A 393 -11.70 33.96 10.90
C LYS A 393 -12.65 32.86 11.41
N LEU A 394 -12.86 31.81 10.62
CA LEU A 394 -13.72 30.68 10.97
C LEU A 394 -13.06 29.71 11.97
N ARG A 395 -11.73 29.56 11.90
CA ARG A 395 -10.90 28.67 12.73
C ARG A 395 -9.60 29.37 13.14
N PRO A 396 -9.64 30.27 14.14
CA PRO A 396 -8.46 31.02 14.58
C PRO A 396 -7.30 30.12 15.02
N GLU A 397 -7.60 28.96 15.59
CA GLU A 397 -6.64 27.98 16.09
C GLU A 397 -5.87 27.22 14.99
N TRP A 398 -6.30 27.33 13.73
CA TRP A 398 -5.56 26.75 12.60
C TRP A 398 -4.36 27.60 12.18
N HIS A 399 -4.37 28.88 12.57
CA HIS A 399 -3.30 29.83 12.28
C HIS A 399 -2.15 29.70 13.28
N ASP A 400 -0.93 29.87 12.78
CA ASP A 400 0.25 30.20 13.57
C ASP A 400 1.18 31.02 12.68
N GLU A 401 1.94 31.96 13.24
CA GLU A 401 2.93 32.73 12.48
C GLU A 401 4.18 31.89 12.15
N ASP A 402 4.55 30.96 13.03
CA ASP A 402 5.70 30.09 12.87
C ASP A 402 5.45 29.03 11.80
N ASP A 403 6.36 28.93 10.82
CA ASP A 403 6.34 27.92 9.77
C ASP A 403 6.52 26.49 10.28
N ALA A 404 6.97 26.31 11.52
CA ALA A 404 7.02 25.00 12.18
C ALA A 404 5.68 24.57 12.79
N LYS A 405 4.69 25.47 12.87
CA LYS A 405 3.40 25.25 13.53
C LYS A 405 2.21 25.58 12.63
N GLY A 406 1.00 25.44 13.17
CA GLY A 406 -0.26 25.72 12.47
C GLY A 406 -0.75 24.56 11.61
N VAL A 407 -2.05 24.61 11.31
CA VAL A 407 -2.80 23.60 10.55
C VAL A 407 -2.89 23.98 9.07
N ILE A 408 -2.83 25.28 8.77
CA ILE A 408 -2.95 25.83 7.41
C ILE A 408 -1.83 26.81 7.06
N LYS A 409 -1.25 26.67 5.86
CA LYS A 409 -0.21 27.59 5.33
C LYS A 409 -0.43 27.89 3.84
N ILE A 410 -0.12 29.12 3.44
CA ILE A 410 -0.04 29.51 2.02
C ILE A 410 1.36 29.22 1.48
N VAL A 411 1.46 28.63 0.30
CA VAL A 411 2.71 28.45 -0.45
C VAL A 411 2.56 29.05 -1.85
N MET A 412 3.25 30.17 -2.06
CA MET A 412 3.21 30.92 -3.31
C MET A 412 4.53 31.62 -3.61
N THR A 413 4.68 32.05 -4.86
CA THR A 413 5.77 32.95 -5.29
C THR A 413 5.53 34.37 -4.79
N GLY A 414 6.61 35.13 -4.67
CA GLY A 414 6.57 36.51 -4.20
C GLY A 414 7.58 37.41 -4.90
N SER A 415 7.33 38.71 -4.86
CA SER A 415 8.21 39.77 -5.31
C SER A 415 8.35 40.84 -4.22
N ALA A 416 9.43 41.63 -4.29
CA ALA A 416 9.65 42.75 -3.39
C ALA A 416 8.61 43.87 -3.52
N SER A 417 7.86 43.89 -4.63
CA SER A 417 6.78 44.84 -4.90
C SER A 417 5.43 44.41 -4.33
N ASP A 418 5.32 43.21 -3.77
CA ASP A 418 4.06 42.74 -3.19
C ASP A 418 3.72 43.46 -1.88
N PRO A 419 2.43 43.61 -1.54
CA PRO A 419 2.00 44.22 -0.27
C PRO A 419 2.68 43.61 0.95
N VAL A 420 2.90 44.43 1.99
CA VAL A 420 3.60 44.01 3.23
C VAL A 420 2.94 42.79 3.86
N ASP A 421 1.61 42.75 3.91
CA ASP A 421 0.86 41.63 4.49
C ASP A 421 1.04 40.31 3.73
N TRP A 422 1.52 40.34 2.49
CA TRP A 422 1.79 39.15 1.68
C TRP A 422 3.17 38.58 2.00
N GLN A 423 4.12 39.42 2.42
CA GLN A 423 5.52 39.05 2.64
C GLN A 423 5.67 37.94 3.67
N LYS A 424 4.79 37.87 4.67
CA LYS A 424 4.78 36.78 5.68
C LYS A 424 4.55 35.39 5.09
N HIS A 425 3.93 35.31 3.90
CA HIS A 425 3.68 34.05 3.19
C HIS A 425 4.75 33.73 2.13
N ILE A 426 5.60 34.71 1.79
CA ILE A 426 6.67 34.56 0.81
C ILE A 426 7.91 33.98 1.52
N ARG A 427 8.37 32.83 1.06
CA ARG A 427 9.44 32.05 1.72
C ARG A 427 10.57 31.75 0.76
N ASN A 428 11.78 31.66 1.27
CA ASN A 428 12.94 31.19 0.51
C ASN A 428 12.87 29.67 0.25
N ARG A 429 13.80 29.15 -0.56
CA ARG A 429 13.82 27.74 -0.98
C ARG A 429 13.84 26.77 0.22
N ASP A 430 14.66 27.04 1.24
CA ASP A 430 14.78 26.17 2.41
C ASP A 430 13.52 26.15 3.28
N ARG A 431 12.92 27.32 3.54
CA ARG A 431 11.65 27.40 4.30
C ARG A 431 10.51 26.70 3.56
N ARG A 432 10.43 26.84 2.23
CA ARG A 432 9.45 26.11 1.42
C ARG A 432 9.67 24.60 1.46
N ARG A 433 10.92 24.14 1.42
CA ARG A 433 11.26 22.72 1.57
C ARG A 433 10.78 22.18 2.91
N LYS A 434 11.08 22.88 4.02
CA LYS A 434 10.63 22.49 5.36
C LYS A 434 9.11 22.40 5.47
N LEU A 435 8.37 23.37 4.91
CA LEU A 435 6.90 23.27 4.84
C LEU A 435 6.43 22.08 4.00
N GLY A 436 7.11 21.79 2.90
CA GLY A 436 6.84 20.61 2.09
C GLY A 436 7.04 19.32 2.87
N ASP A 437 8.09 19.24 3.68
CA ASP A 437 8.39 18.08 4.53
C ASP A 437 7.35 17.91 5.64
N ARG A 438 6.91 19.01 6.28
CA ARG A 438 5.77 19.01 7.22
C ARG A 438 4.50 18.50 6.55
N LEU A 439 4.17 19.01 5.36
CA LEU A 439 2.97 18.58 4.65
C LEU A 439 3.07 17.10 4.22
N LYS A 440 4.26 16.55 3.98
CA LYS A 440 4.43 15.11 3.69
C LYS A 440 4.27 14.21 4.92
N ASP A 441 4.54 14.71 6.11
CA ASP A 441 4.46 13.93 7.35
C ASP A 441 3.00 13.80 7.83
N PRO A 442 2.39 12.61 7.81
CA PRO A 442 0.99 12.43 8.24
C PRO A 442 0.74 12.81 9.70
N LEU A 443 1.75 12.74 10.57
CA LEU A 443 1.66 13.05 12.00
C LEU A 443 1.83 14.55 12.30
N ASP A 444 2.32 15.34 11.34
CA ASP A 444 2.45 16.79 11.53
C ASP A 444 1.08 17.47 11.58
N SER A 445 1.00 18.57 12.35
CA SER A 445 -0.20 19.39 12.50
C SER A 445 -0.62 20.09 11.21
N LEU A 446 0.28 20.32 10.25
CA LEU A 446 -0.02 20.95 8.96
C LEU A 446 -0.86 20.00 8.10
N LYS A 447 -2.16 20.31 7.98
CA LYS A 447 -3.11 19.51 7.20
C LYS A 447 -3.52 20.15 5.88
N ILE A 448 -3.47 21.48 5.77
CA ILE A 448 -3.96 22.21 4.59
C ILE A 448 -2.87 23.13 4.01
N ALA A 449 -2.67 23.06 2.70
CA ALA A 449 -1.84 24.02 1.97
C ALA A 449 -2.64 24.76 0.89
N ILE A 450 -2.57 26.09 0.91
CA ILE A 450 -3.13 26.94 -0.15
C ILE A 450 -2.03 27.28 -1.15
N VAL A 451 -2.25 27.01 -2.43
CA VAL A 451 -1.28 27.21 -3.52
C VAL A 451 -1.91 27.90 -4.72
N ARG A 452 -1.08 28.57 -5.53
CA ARG A 452 -1.49 29.15 -6.83
C ARG A 452 -0.95 28.33 -8.00
N ASP A 453 0.37 28.22 -8.13
CA ASP A 453 1.04 27.33 -9.12
C ASP A 453 2.07 26.40 -8.48
N MET A 454 2.57 26.75 -7.29
CA MET A 454 3.53 25.91 -6.59
C MET A 454 2.88 24.58 -6.24
N TRP A 455 3.68 23.52 -6.23
CA TRP A 455 3.27 22.16 -5.82
C TRP A 455 2.22 21.46 -6.69
N LEU A 456 1.76 22.09 -7.78
CA LEU A 456 0.92 21.41 -8.77
C LEU A 456 1.74 20.41 -9.63
N THR A 457 3.04 20.68 -9.78
CA THR A 457 3.99 19.83 -10.50
C THR A 457 5.14 19.40 -9.60
N GLY A 458 5.54 18.12 -9.67
CA GLY A 458 6.72 17.60 -8.97
C GLY A 458 6.65 17.54 -7.44
N PHE A 459 5.52 17.88 -6.83
CA PHE A 459 5.34 17.72 -5.39
C PHE A 459 4.51 16.48 -5.09
N ASP A 460 4.94 15.68 -4.12
CA ASP A 460 4.38 14.36 -3.83
C ASP A 460 4.05 14.24 -2.34
N VAL A 461 2.77 14.07 -2.03
CA VAL A 461 2.24 13.92 -0.66
C VAL A 461 1.28 12.72 -0.68
N PRO A 462 1.75 11.51 -0.37
CA PRO A 462 0.93 10.30 -0.46
C PRO A 462 -0.39 10.38 0.33
N CYS A 463 -0.35 10.96 1.54
CA CYS A 463 -1.50 11.13 2.42
C CYS A 463 -2.46 12.29 2.01
N LEU A 464 -2.22 12.96 0.87
CA LEU A 464 -3.11 13.99 0.36
C LEU A 464 -4.38 13.32 -0.21
N HIS A 465 -5.52 13.48 0.46
CA HIS A 465 -6.77 12.82 0.05
C HIS A 465 -7.72 13.75 -0.71
N THR A 466 -7.55 15.08 -0.60
CA THR A 466 -8.47 16.06 -1.21
C THR A 466 -7.73 17.22 -1.83
N MET A 467 -8.19 17.63 -3.01
CA MET A 467 -7.78 18.87 -3.65
C MET A 467 -9.02 19.72 -3.91
N TYR A 468 -9.03 20.93 -3.39
CA TYR A 468 -10.05 21.94 -3.66
C TYR A 468 -9.58 22.81 -4.81
N LEU A 469 -10.33 22.86 -5.90
CA LEU A 469 -10.02 23.65 -7.09
C LEU A 469 -10.88 24.91 -7.11
N ASP A 470 -10.20 26.04 -6.99
CA ASP A 470 -10.74 27.40 -7.17
C ASP A 470 -9.87 28.16 -8.20
N LYS A 471 -9.48 27.45 -9.26
CA LYS A 471 -8.65 27.96 -10.36
C LYS A 471 -9.08 27.37 -11.71
N PRO A 472 -9.19 28.19 -12.77
CA PRO A 472 -9.32 27.68 -14.13
C PRO A 472 -8.14 26.80 -14.52
N MET A 473 -8.40 25.57 -14.96
CA MET A 473 -7.37 24.64 -15.43
C MET A 473 -7.87 23.78 -16.60
N LYS A 474 -7.00 23.49 -17.56
CA LYS A 474 -7.27 22.70 -18.77
C LYS A 474 -6.09 21.82 -19.16
N GLY A 475 -6.32 20.90 -20.09
CA GLY A 475 -5.29 20.06 -20.73
C GLY A 475 -4.40 19.35 -19.71
N HIS A 476 -3.09 19.26 -20.02
CA HIS A 476 -2.13 18.56 -19.16
C HIS A 476 -1.94 19.22 -17.79
N GLY A 477 -2.09 20.54 -17.70
CA GLY A 477 -1.97 21.28 -16.43
C GLY A 477 -3.02 20.84 -15.41
N LEU A 478 -4.26 20.63 -15.86
CA LEU A 478 -5.33 20.05 -15.05
C LEU A 478 -4.99 18.61 -14.63
N MET A 479 -4.56 17.77 -15.56
CA MET A 479 -4.21 16.37 -15.30
C MET A 479 -3.06 16.22 -14.28
N GLN A 480 -2.05 17.09 -14.36
CA GLN A 480 -0.92 17.11 -13.44
C GLN A 480 -1.34 17.52 -12.02
N ALA A 481 -2.28 18.46 -11.89
CA ALA A 481 -2.81 18.90 -10.61
C ALA A 481 -3.66 17.82 -9.94
N ILE A 482 -4.64 17.24 -10.65
CA ILE A 482 -5.51 16.20 -10.07
C ILE A 482 -4.74 14.93 -9.71
N ALA A 483 -3.67 14.60 -10.45
CA ALA A 483 -2.80 13.47 -10.13
C ALA A 483 -1.99 13.66 -8.82
N ARG A 484 -2.14 14.78 -8.10
CA ARG A 484 -1.55 14.92 -6.75
C ARG A 484 -2.31 14.09 -5.71
N VAL A 485 -3.60 13.82 -5.92
CA VAL A 485 -4.42 13.05 -4.98
C VAL A 485 -4.50 11.55 -5.31
N ASN A 486 -3.89 11.09 -6.40
CA ASN A 486 -3.96 9.69 -6.84
C ASN A 486 -2.87 8.76 -6.24
N ARG A 487 -2.07 9.27 -5.31
CA ARG A 487 -0.98 8.51 -4.70
C ARG A 487 -1.51 7.48 -3.72
N VAL A 488 -0.92 6.29 -3.77
CA VAL A 488 -1.23 5.18 -2.86
C VAL A 488 -0.73 5.50 -1.47
N TYR A 489 -1.59 5.30 -0.48
CA TYR A 489 -1.29 5.51 0.93
C TYR A 489 -2.15 4.56 1.79
N PRO A 490 -1.62 4.02 2.91
CA PRO A 490 -2.39 3.14 3.78
C PRO A 490 -3.74 3.74 4.17
N GLY A 491 -4.81 2.95 4.04
CA GLY A 491 -6.17 3.36 4.39
C GLY A 491 -6.83 4.38 3.43
N LYS A 492 -6.14 4.85 2.39
CA LYS A 492 -6.68 5.79 1.41
C LYS A 492 -7.33 5.06 0.23
N PRO A 493 -8.68 5.06 0.11
CA PRO A 493 -9.37 4.36 -0.96
C PRO A 493 -9.30 5.09 -2.32
N GLY A 494 -9.07 6.41 -2.30
CA GLY A 494 -9.05 7.26 -3.49
C GLY A 494 -8.78 8.72 -3.15
N GLY A 495 -8.49 9.52 -4.17
CA GLY A 495 -8.40 10.98 -4.08
C GLY A 495 -9.74 11.63 -4.43
N LEU A 496 -10.02 12.79 -3.84
CA LEU A 496 -11.22 13.59 -4.14
C LEU A 496 -10.82 14.96 -4.68
N ILE A 497 -11.37 15.33 -5.84
CA ILE A 497 -11.32 16.68 -6.40
C ILE A 497 -12.65 17.36 -6.13
N VAL A 498 -12.60 18.49 -5.42
CA VAL A 498 -13.76 19.31 -5.11
C VAL A 498 -13.64 20.59 -5.92
N ASP A 499 -14.55 20.81 -6.85
CA ASP A 499 -14.46 21.92 -7.80
C ASP A 499 -15.49 23.03 -7.54
N TYR A 500 -14.98 24.26 -7.44
CA TYR A 500 -15.76 25.48 -7.20
C TYR A 500 -15.92 26.38 -8.44
N LEU A 501 -15.31 26.02 -9.59
CA LEU A 501 -15.31 26.84 -10.81
C LEU A 501 -15.88 26.15 -12.06
N GLY A 502 -16.10 24.84 -12.05
CA GLY A 502 -16.76 24.12 -13.15
C GLY A 502 -15.79 23.52 -14.17
N VAL A 503 -14.67 22.92 -13.75
CA VAL A 503 -13.68 22.27 -14.62
C VAL A 503 -14.12 20.90 -15.18
N ALA A 504 -15.36 20.48 -14.94
CA ALA A 504 -15.86 19.16 -15.34
C ALA A 504 -15.74 18.89 -16.85
N GLN A 505 -16.09 19.87 -17.69
CA GLN A 505 -16.01 19.71 -19.13
C GLN A 505 -14.55 19.62 -19.60
N GLU A 506 -13.67 20.42 -19.00
CA GLU A 506 -12.23 20.42 -19.31
C GLU A 506 -11.55 19.14 -18.86
N LEU A 507 -11.99 18.61 -17.72
CA LEU A 507 -11.59 17.29 -17.27
C LEU A 507 -12.02 16.26 -18.29
N LYS A 508 -13.31 16.22 -18.68
CA LYS A 508 -13.82 15.29 -19.68
C LYS A 508 -13.05 15.36 -21.01
N ASN A 509 -12.72 16.56 -21.49
CA ASN A 509 -11.93 16.77 -22.70
C ASN A 509 -10.52 16.20 -22.54
N ALA A 510 -9.82 16.54 -21.46
CA ALA A 510 -8.49 16.00 -21.17
C ALA A 510 -8.50 14.47 -21.06
N LEU A 511 -9.59 13.87 -20.56
CA LEU A 511 -9.74 12.41 -20.49
C LEU A 511 -10.05 11.78 -21.86
N ALA A 512 -10.71 12.49 -22.77
CA ALA A 512 -10.94 12.01 -24.13
C ALA A 512 -9.60 11.83 -24.87
N ASP A 513 -8.68 12.78 -24.74
CA ASP A 513 -7.33 12.69 -25.32
C ASP A 513 -6.55 11.47 -24.81
N TYR A 514 -6.76 11.08 -23.54
CA TYR A 514 -6.21 9.86 -22.95
C TYR A 514 -6.73 8.61 -23.67
N THR A 515 -8.05 8.51 -23.85
CA THR A 515 -8.64 7.33 -24.50
C THR A 515 -8.30 7.24 -25.98
N GLU A 516 -8.25 8.36 -26.68
CA GLU A 516 -7.98 8.39 -28.12
C GLU A 516 -6.49 8.17 -28.45
N SER A 517 -5.58 8.50 -27.52
CA SER A 517 -4.13 8.27 -27.67
C SER A 517 -3.67 6.84 -27.37
N GLY A 518 -4.61 5.91 -27.20
CA GLY A 518 -4.34 4.49 -26.91
C GLY A 518 -4.41 4.11 -25.43
N GLY A 519 -4.83 5.02 -24.56
CA GLY A 519 -5.20 4.71 -23.18
C GLY A 519 -6.60 4.09 -23.08
N SER A 520 -6.88 3.44 -21.96
CA SER A 520 -8.16 2.81 -21.66
C SER A 520 -8.81 3.43 -20.39
N GLY A 521 -10.15 3.41 -20.35
CA GLY A 521 -10.92 3.59 -19.12
C GLY A 521 -11.45 4.99 -18.80
N LYS A 522 -12.24 5.07 -17.72
CA LYS A 522 -12.71 6.32 -17.10
C LYS A 522 -11.84 6.63 -15.88
N PRO A 523 -10.89 7.56 -15.97
CA PRO A 523 -9.94 7.84 -14.88
C PRO A 523 -10.50 8.71 -13.76
N VAL A 524 -11.66 9.35 -13.97
CA VAL A 524 -12.36 10.13 -12.97
C VAL A 524 -13.80 9.65 -12.87
N PHE A 525 -14.21 9.34 -11.65
CA PHE A 525 -15.56 8.91 -11.32
C PHE A 525 -16.33 10.06 -10.67
N ASN A 526 -17.61 10.20 -11.01
CA ASN A 526 -18.46 11.10 -10.24
C ASN A 526 -18.61 10.54 -8.82
N GLN A 527 -18.59 11.40 -7.79
CA GLN A 527 -18.89 11.00 -6.41
C GLN A 527 -20.22 10.24 -6.31
N GLU A 528 -21.21 10.55 -7.15
CA GLU A 528 -22.49 9.82 -7.26
C GLU A 528 -22.31 8.33 -7.58
N GLU A 529 -21.29 7.95 -8.36
CA GLU A 529 -21.00 6.55 -8.63
C GLU A 529 -20.48 5.83 -7.37
N ALA A 530 -19.67 6.52 -6.56
CA ALA A 530 -19.25 6.01 -5.24
C ALA A 530 -20.46 5.85 -4.30
N VAL A 531 -21.39 6.81 -4.32
CA VAL A 531 -22.64 6.75 -3.53
C VAL A 531 -23.52 5.59 -3.96
N ALA A 532 -23.65 5.33 -5.27
CA ALA A 532 -24.39 4.18 -5.77
C ALA A 532 -23.77 2.84 -5.31
N ILE A 533 -22.44 2.72 -5.38
CA ILE A 533 -21.72 1.56 -4.86
C ILE A 533 -21.92 1.44 -3.35
N MET A 534 -21.81 2.55 -2.61
CA MET A 534 -22.02 2.61 -1.16
C MET A 534 -23.43 2.10 -0.80
N ASN A 535 -24.48 2.60 -1.46
CA ASN A 535 -25.85 2.19 -1.22
C ASN A 535 -26.05 0.70 -1.53
N SER A 536 -25.52 0.21 -2.65
CA SER A 536 -25.57 -1.22 -3.00
C SER A 536 -24.87 -2.10 -1.95
N LYS A 537 -23.69 -1.70 -1.47
CA LYS A 537 -22.94 -2.44 -0.44
C LYS A 537 -23.57 -2.30 0.95
N TYR A 538 -24.23 -1.18 1.23
CA TYR A 538 -25.01 -0.97 2.44
C TYR A 538 -26.22 -1.90 2.47
N GLU A 539 -26.99 -2.00 1.39
CA GLU A 539 -28.08 -2.98 1.25
C GLU A 539 -27.58 -4.42 1.38
N ALA A 540 -26.46 -4.75 0.71
CA ALA A 540 -25.85 -6.07 0.84
C ALA A 540 -25.41 -6.38 2.28
N THR A 541 -24.93 -5.38 3.02
CA THR A 541 -24.57 -5.53 4.45
C THR A 541 -25.82 -5.71 5.31
N CYS A 542 -26.88 -4.94 5.06
CA CYS A 542 -28.17 -5.10 5.73
C CYS A 542 -28.77 -6.50 5.54
N ASN A 543 -28.59 -7.11 4.37
CA ASN A 543 -29.07 -8.47 4.09
C ASN A 543 -28.44 -9.55 5.00
N PHE A 544 -27.23 -9.32 5.52
CA PHE A 544 -26.65 -10.24 6.53
C PHE A 544 -27.42 -10.24 7.85
N PHE A 545 -28.29 -9.26 8.09
CA PHE A 545 -29.11 -9.17 9.29
C PHE A 545 -30.59 -9.45 9.01
N TYR A 546 -30.92 -10.13 7.91
CA TYR A 546 -32.29 -10.55 7.65
C TYR A 546 -32.81 -11.46 8.78
N GLY A 547 -33.88 -11.03 9.45
CA GLY A 547 -34.40 -11.72 10.63
C GLY A 547 -33.69 -11.37 11.95
N PHE A 548 -32.73 -10.45 11.95
CA PHE A 548 -32.05 -9.94 13.14
C PHE A 548 -32.17 -8.41 13.26
N ASN A 549 -32.79 -7.93 14.33
CA ASN A 549 -33.02 -6.49 14.52
C ASN A 549 -31.79 -5.77 15.12
N TYR A 550 -30.75 -5.55 14.31
CA TYR A 550 -29.55 -4.83 14.76
C TYR A 550 -29.83 -3.37 15.15
N LYS A 551 -30.93 -2.77 14.69
CA LYS A 551 -31.27 -1.36 14.96
C LYS A 551 -31.56 -1.05 16.43
N GLU A 552 -31.82 -2.08 17.24
CA GLU A 552 -31.92 -1.91 18.71
C GLU A 552 -30.61 -1.40 19.32
N PHE A 553 -29.47 -1.62 18.65
CA PHE A 553 -28.16 -1.15 19.10
C PHE A 553 -28.13 0.36 19.37
N PHE A 554 -28.78 1.17 18.53
CA PHE A 554 -28.75 2.64 18.64
C PHE A 554 -29.57 3.18 19.81
N LYS A 555 -30.46 2.37 20.39
CA LYS A 555 -31.32 2.73 21.52
C LYS A 555 -30.91 2.03 22.83
N ALA A 556 -29.99 1.07 22.74
CA ALA A 556 -29.60 0.20 23.83
C ALA A 556 -28.61 0.87 24.80
N THR A 557 -28.65 0.44 26.07
CA THR A 557 -27.61 0.78 27.07
C THR A 557 -26.28 0.10 26.73
N ALA A 558 -25.17 0.55 27.30
CA ALA A 558 -23.84 -0.01 27.01
C ALA A 558 -23.76 -1.54 27.19
N ARG A 559 -24.38 -2.08 28.24
CA ARG A 559 -24.47 -3.53 28.47
C ARG A 559 -25.27 -4.25 27.38
N GLN A 560 -26.43 -3.71 27.02
CA GLN A 560 -27.29 -4.28 25.98
C GLN A 560 -26.65 -4.19 24.58
N LYS A 561 -25.91 -3.13 24.29
CA LYS A 561 -25.13 -2.98 23.05
C LYS A 561 -24.15 -4.15 22.86
N MET A 562 -23.50 -4.58 23.94
CA MET A 562 -22.56 -5.71 23.89
C MET A 562 -23.27 -7.05 23.61
N THR A 563 -24.46 -7.26 24.19
CA THR A 563 -25.31 -8.41 23.90
C THR A 563 -25.75 -8.41 22.44
N ILE A 564 -26.16 -7.26 21.90
CA ILE A 564 -26.57 -7.12 20.50
C ILE A 564 -25.40 -7.40 19.55
N LEU A 565 -24.20 -6.88 19.83
CA LEU A 565 -23.00 -7.18 19.03
C LEU A 565 -22.67 -8.68 19.03
N THR A 566 -22.87 -9.35 20.16
CA THR A 566 -22.63 -10.80 20.30
C THR A 566 -23.67 -11.61 19.52
N ALA A 567 -24.94 -11.25 19.63
CA ALA A 567 -26.02 -11.90 18.90
C ALA A 567 -25.92 -11.64 17.39
N ALA A 568 -25.51 -10.43 16.98
CA ALA A 568 -25.24 -10.06 15.60
C ALA A 568 -24.12 -10.92 14.99
N HIS A 569 -23.02 -11.09 15.72
CA HIS A 569 -21.93 -11.99 15.33
C HIS A 569 -22.42 -13.43 15.16
N GLN A 570 -23.18 -13.94 16.13
CA GLN A 570 -23.72 -15.30 16.08
C GLN A 570 -24.66 -15.53 14.90
N HIS A 571 -25.46 -14.51 14.55
CA HIS A 571 -26.35 -14.54 13.41
C HIS A 571 -25.58 -14.61 12.08
N ILE A 572 -24.47 -13.88 11.95
CA ILE A 572 -23.60 -13.94 10.77
C ILE A 572 -22.93 -15.31 10.66
N LEU A 573 -22.46 -15.89 11.77
CA LEU A 573 -21.82 -17.22 11.80
C LEU A 573 -22.75 -18.36 11.35
N GLN A 574 -24.07 -18.21 11.50
CA GLN A 574 -25.05 -19.21 11.07
C GLN A 574 -25.22 -19.27 9.54
N GLN A 575 -24.70 -18.28 8.81
CA GLN A 575 -24.81 -18.19 7.36
C GLN A 575 -23.61 -18.88 6.67
N GLU A 576 -23.85 -19.42 5.48
CA GLU A 576 -22.81 -20.08 4.69
C GLU A 576 -21.72 -19.09 4.26
N ASN A 577 -20.47 -19.37 4.68
CA ASN A 577 -19.31 -18.47 4.57
C ASN A 577 -19.61 -17.05 5.08
N GLY A 578 -20.50 -16.93 6.07
CA GLY A 578 -21.00 -15.66 6.60
C GLY A 578 -19.90 -14.70 7.04
N PRO A 579 -18.96 -15.11 7.91
CA PRO A 579 -17.86 -14.27 8.38
C PRO A 579 -16.98 -13.68 7.27
N GLU A 580 -16.51 -14.52 6.34
CA GLU A 580 -15.65 -14.12 5.23
C GLU A 580 -16.37 -13.13 4.29
N ARG A 581 -17.59 -13.49 3.88
CA ARG A 581 -18.42 -12.64 3.01
C ARG A 581 -18.77 -11.32 3.69
N TYR A 582 -19.13 -11.34 4.96
CA TYR A 582 -19.45 -10.14 5.74
C TYR A 582 -18.24 -9.22 5.82
N CYS A 583 -17.07 -9.77 6.15
CA CYS A 583 -15.82 -9.01 6.22
C CYS A 583 -15.48 -8.36 4.88
N GLN A 584 -15.68 -9.07 3.76
CA GLN A 584 -15.47 -8.53 2.42
C GLN A 584 -16.44 -7.39 2.13
N VAL A 585 -17.75 -7.60 2.26
CA VAL A 585 -18.79 -6.60 1.92
C VAL A 585 -18.65 -5.36 2.80
N VAL A 586 -18.39 -5.51 4.10
CA VAL A 586 -18.16 -4.36 5.01
C VAL A 586 -16.89 -3.61 4.64
N THR A 587 -15.85 -4.29 4.14
CA THR A 587 -14.63 -3.62 3.63
C THR A 587 -14.96 -2.76 2.41
N GLU A 588 -15.71 -3.30 1.47
CA GLU A 588 -16.13 -2.60 0.26
C GLU A 588 -17.06 -1.42 0.59
N LEU A 589 -18.02 -1.61 1.50
CA LEU A 589 -18.88 -0.56 2.04
C LEU A 589 -18.05 0.55 2.70
N SER A 590 -17.09 0.21 3.55
CA SER A 590 -16.24 1.18 4.24
C SER A 590 -15.43 2.03 3.27
N LYS A 591 -14.88 1.40 2.22
CA LYS A 591 -14.17 2.10 1.14
C LYS A 591 -15.11 3.05 0.40
N ALA A 592 -16.26 2.56 -0.03
CA ALA A 592 -17.25 3.37 -0.75
C ALA A 592 -17.74 4.55 0.11
N PHE A 593 -18.03 4.31 1.39
CA PHE A 593 -18.43 5.34 2.36
C PHE A 593 -17.38 6.45 2.48
N ALA A 594 -16.11 6.09 2.68
CA ALA A 594 -15.01 7.06 2.79
C ALA A 594 -14.81 7.89 1.50
N LEU A 595 -15.13 7.31 0.35
CA LEU A 595 -15.11 8.00 -0.95
C LEU A 595 -16.31 8.94 -1.12
N SER A 596 -17.48 8.52 -0.65
CA SER A 596 -18.72 9.30 -0.69
C SER A 596 -18.77 10.45 0.31
N VAL A 597 -17.98 10.43 1.40
CA VAL A 597 -18.00 11.52 2.39
C VAL A 597 -17.52 12.83 1.74
N PRO A 598 -18.28 13.95 1.86
CA PRO A 598 -19.38 14.21 2.79
C PRO A 598 -20.78 14.30 2.15
N HIS A 599 -21.08 13.48 1.15
CA HIS A 599 -22.40 13.42 0.50
C HIS A 599 -23.54 13.21 1.52
N GLU A 600 -24.72 13.77 1.27
CA GLU A 600 -25.82 13.78 2.24
C GLU A 600 -26.28 12.37 2.65
N ASP A 601 -26.23 11.41 1.72
CA ASP A 601 -26.56 10.01 2.01
C ASP A 601 -25.58 9.34 2.97
N THR A 602 -24.33 9.81 3.06
CA THR A 602 -23.37 9.27 4.03
C THR A 602 -23.79 9.55 5.46
N ALA A 603 -24.38 10.73 5.72
CA ALA A 603 -24.87 11.08 7.05
C ALA A 603 -26.01 10.17 7.52
N LYS A 604 -26.80 9.61 6.59
CA LYS A 604 -27.93 8.73 6.91
C LYS A 604 -27.49 7.35 7.40
N ILE A 605 -26.33 6.88 6.94
CA ILE A 605 -25.83 5.52 7.22
C ILE A 605 -24.57 5.48 8.09
N ALA A 606 -24.00 6.64 8.47
CA ALA A 606 -22.72 6.73 9.17
C ALA A 606 -22.66 5.88 10.44
N ASP A 607 -23.70 5.98 11.28
CA ASP A 607 -23.78 5.23 12.54
C ASP A 607 -23.90 3.71 12.30
N GLU A 608 -24.59 3.31 11.24
CA GLU A 608 -24.74 1.90 10.84
C GLU A 608 -23.45 1.33 10.25
N VAL A 609 -22.75 2.09 9.41
CA VAL A 609 -21.43 1.70 8.89
C VAL A 609 -20.44 1.50 10.04
N ALA A 610 -20.45 2.38 11.05
CA ALA A 610 -19.60 2.24 12.24
C ALA A 610 -19.94 0.96 13.03
N LEU A 611 -21.23 0.65 13.20
CA LEU A 611 -21.67 -0.61 13.81
C LEU A 611 -21.18 -1.83 13.02
N PHE A 612 -21.31 -1.81 11.69
CA PHE A 612 -20.88 -2.92 10.84
C PHE A 612 -19.37 -3.14 10.90
N GLN A 613 -18.58 -2.07 10.94
CA GLN A 613 -17.14 -2.13 11.15
C GLN A 613 -16.77 -2.72 12.52
N ALA A 614 -17.52 -2.38 13.58
CA ALA A 614 -17.32 -2.95 14.91
C ALA A 614 -17.58 -4.47 14.93
N ILE A 615 -18.66 -4.92 14.29
CA ILE A 615 -18.99 -6.35 14.15
C ILE A 615 -17.91 -7.08 13.35
N LYS A 616 -17.45 -6.51 12.22
CA LYS A 616 -16.35 -7.05 11.42
C LYS A 616 -15.08 -7.20 12.26
N SER A 617 -14.72 -6.18 13.03
CA SER A 617 -13.53 -6.20 13.88
C SER A 617 -13.60 -7.30 14.94
N ARG A 618 -14.80 -7.54 15.49
CA ARG A 618 -15.05 -8.64 16.43
C ARG A 618 -14.89 -10.02 15.76
N ILE A 619 -15.44 -10.21 14.56
CA ILE A 619 -15.30 -11.46 13.78
C ILE A 619 -13.82 -11.79 13.57
N ILE A 620 -13.04 -10.82 13.06
CA ILE A 620 -11.61 -11.00 12.78
C ILE A 620 -10.83 -11.37 14.06
N LYS A 621 -11.12 -10.70 15.18
CA LYS A 621 -10.45 -10.99 16.46
C LYS A 621 -10.76 -12.39 17.00
N LEU A 622 -11.97 -12.91 16.75
CA LEU A 622 -12.40 -14.22 17.28
C LEU A 622 -11.93 -15.39 16.40
N GLU A 623 -11.80 -15.21 15.09
CA GLU A 623 -11.36 -16.28 14.18
C GLU A 623 -9.84 -16.48 14.13
N VAL A 624 -9.03 -15.42 14.28
CA VAL A 624 -7.59 -15.46 13.96
C VAL A 624 -6.69 -15.69 15.18
N GLY A 625 -7.18 -15.54 16.42
CA GLY A 625 -6.48 -15.96 17.65
C GLY A 625 -5.06 -15.39 17.90
N THR A 626 -4.56 -14.45 17.09
CA THR A 626 -3.19 -13.90 17.22
C THR A 626 -3.11 -12.41 16.87
N LYS A 627 -2.16 -11.75 17.55
CA LYS A 627 -1.96 -10.31 17.73
C LYS A 627 -1.52 -9.56 16.45
N SER A 628 -2.12 -8.39 16.23
CA SER A 628 -1.41 -7.13 15.96
C SER A 628 -2.32 -5.95 16.32
N GLU A 629 -2.09 -5.33 17.48
CA GLU A 629 -2.91 -4.21 17.99
C GLU A 629 -2.61 -2.88 17.28
N GLU A 630 -1.49 -2.74 16.54
CA GLU A 630 -0.97 -1.42 16.19
C GLU A 630 -1.42 -0.86 14.83
N GLU A 631 -1.72 -1.67 13.81
CA GLU A 631 -2.16 -1.17 12.49
C GLU A 631 -3.68 -0.98 12.38
N TYR A 632 -4.46 -1.77 13.12
CA TYR A 632 -5.94 -1.75 13.06
C TYR A 632 -6.56 -0.69 13.98
N ASP A 633 -5.85 -0.32 15.05
CA ASP A 633 -6.34 0.61 16.06
C ASP A 633 -6.41 2.06 15.55
N SER A 634 -5.63 2.50 14.56
CA SER A 634 -5.65 3.92 14.16
C SER A 634 -6.96 4.34 13.49
N ALA A 635 -7.53 3.48 12.63
CA ALA A 635 -8.80 3.75 11.94
C ALA A 635 -10.01 3.55 12.87
N ILE A 636 -9.89 2.59 13.80
CA ILE A 636 -10.89 2.28 14.81
C ILE A 636 -10.89 3.35 15.93
N LYS A 637 -9.73 3.81 16.41
CA LYS A 637 -9.58 4.83 17.47
C LYS A 637 -10.17 6.19 17.10
N GLN A 638 -10.13 6.57 15.83
CA GLN A 638 -10.64 7.88 15.40
C GLN A 638 -12.16 7.96 15.35
N ILE A 639 -12.82 6.87 14.94
CA ILE A 639 -14.28 6.83 14.84
C ILE A 639 -14.91 6.49 16.21
N ILE A 640 -14.23 5.69 17.04
CA ILE A 640 -14.70 5.35 18.41
C ILE A 640 -14.53 6.51 19.41
N SER A 641 -13.69 7.52 19.13
CA SER A 641 -13.49 8.66 20.05
C SER A 641 -14.75 9.49 20.38
N ASN A 642 -15.83 9.37 19.58
CA ASN A 642 -17.10 10.03 19.86
C ASN A 642 -18.20 9.11 20.42
N ALA A 643 -17.94 7.80 20.52
CA ALA A 643 -18.89 6.83 21.08
C ALA A 643 -18.30 6.22 22.35
N ILE A 644 -18.70 6.77 23.49
CA ILE A 644 -18.38 6.31 24.85
C ILE A 644 -18.49 4.78 24.93
N VAL A 645 -17.35 4.10 25.00
CA VAL A 645 -17.17 2.79 25.60
C VAL A 645 -15.83 2.82 26.34
N PRO A 646 -15.78 2.50 27.65
CA PRO A 646 -14.52 2.40 28.37
C PRO A 646 -13.67 1.28 27.77
N GLU A 647 -12.39 1.56 27.58
CA GLU A 647 -11.37 0.55 27.32
C GLU A 647 -11.45 -0.52 28.41
N GLY A 648 -11.69 -1.76 27.99
CA GLY A 648 -11.68 -2.93 28.83
C GLY A 648 -11.60 -4.14 27.92
N ILE A 649 -10.43 -4.79 27.92
CA ILE A 649 -10.24 -6.12 27.36
C ILE A 649 -11.18 -7.03 28.16
N ILE A 650 -12.29 -7.45 27.58
CA ILE A 650 -13.20 -8.40 28.24
C ILE A 650 -12.88 -9.78 27.70
N ASP A 651 -12.40 -10.64 28.60
CA ASP A 651 -12.17 -12.05 28.35
C ASP A 651 -13.50 -12.74 27.99
N ILE A 652 -13.48 -13.65 27.02
CA ILE A 652 -14.66 -14.43 26.59
C ILE A 652 -15.29 -15.18 27.78
N PHE A 653 -14.47 -15.56 28.78
CA PHE A 653 -14.95 -16.17 30.01
C PHE A 653 -15.85 -15.20 30.82
N GLU A 654 -15.51 -13.92 30.92
CA GLU A 654 -16.32 -12.93 31.64
C GLU A 654 -17.68 -12.68 30.95
N VAL A 655 -17.73 -12.73 29.61
CA VAL A 655 -18.98 -12.57 28.83
C VAL A 655 -19.93 -13.75 29.05
N ALA A 656 -19.40 -14.93 29.31
CA ALA A 656 -20.17 -16.13 29.66
C ALA A 656 -20.54 -16.20 31.15
N GLY A 657 -20.13 -15.23 31.98
CA GLY A 657 -20.33 -15.24 33.43
C GLY A 657 -19.34 -16.12 34.20
N LEU A 658 -18.25 -16.53 33.56
CA LEU A 658 -17.25 -17.45 34.10
C LEU A 658 -16.06 -16.63 34.63
N LYS A 659 -15.70 -16.84 35.91
CA LYS A 659 -14.46 -16.28 36.48
C LYS A 659 -13.30 -17.17 36.05
N ASN A 660 -12.24 -16.61 35.48
CA ASN A 660 -10.97 -17.35 35.34
C ASN A 660 -10.35 -17.59 36.71
N PRO A 661 -10.00 -18.85 37.00
CA PRO A 661 -8.67 -19.14 37.49
C PRO A 661 -8.03 -20.30 36.74
N ASP A 662 -6.71 -20.22 36.62
CA ASP A 662 -5.83 -21.27 36.11
C ASP A 662 -6.00 -22.60 36.88
N ILE A 663 -5.77 -23.71 36.18
CA ILE A 663 -5.65 -25.10 36.67
C ILE A 663 -6.98 -25.76 37.12
N SER A 664 -7.99 -25.78 36.25
CA SER A 664 -9.11 -26.77 36.30
C SER A 664 -9.91 -26.83 34.99
N ILE A 665 -9.24 -26.60 33.85
CA ILE A 665 -9.85 -26.24 32.55
C ILE A 665 -10.68 -27.38 31.92
N LEU A 666 -10.64 -28.60 32.49
CA LEU A 666 -11.46 -29.76 32.09
C LEU A 666 -12.14 -30.44 33.31
N SER A 667 -12.47 -29.68 34.35
CA SER A 667 -13.16 -30.23 35.53
C SER A 667 -14.57 -30.75 35.20
N GLU A 668 -15.06 -31.72 35.98
CA GLU A 668 -16.45 -32.19 35.84
C GLU A 668 -17.46 -31.04 35.99
N GLU A 669 -17.18 -30.06 36.86
CA GLU A 669 -18.04 -28.89 37.04
C GLU A 669 -18.09 -28.02 35.78
N PHE A 670 -16.93 -27.69 35.20
CA PHE A 670 -16.83 -26.84 34.01
C PHE A 670 -17.44 -27.49 32.75
N LEU A 671 -17.18 -28.78 32.54
CA LEU A 671 -17.76 -29.54 31.43
C LEU A 671 -19.30 -29.64 31.55
N SER A 672 -19.82 -29.66 32.79
CA SER A 672 -21.26 -29.65 33.05
C SER A 672 -21.89 -28.28 32.78
N GLU A 673 -21.20 -27.18 33.09
CA GLU A 673 -21.66 -25.82 32.78
C GLU A 673 -21.75 -25.57 31.26
N ILE A 674 -20.73 -25.99 30.51
CA ILE A 674 -20.73 -25.89 29.03
C ILE A 674 -21.89 -26.69 28.42
N LYS A 675 -22.18 -27.89 28.96
CA LYS A 675 -23.32 -28.71 28.51
C LYS A 675 -24.66 -27.99 28.73
N GLY A 676 -24.77 -27.20 29.80
CA GLY A 676 -25.94 -26.41 30.19
C GLY A 676 -26.11 -25.06 29.47
N MET A 677 -25.11 -24.59 28.72
CA MET A 677 -25.19 -23.28 28.03
C MET A 677 -26.37 -23.20 27.07
N GLU A 678 -27.11 -22.09 27.12
CA GLU A 678 -28.25 -21.79 26.24
C GLU A 678 -27.80 -21.70 24.77
N HIS A 679 -26.64 -21.09 24.51
CA HIS A 679 -26.09 -20.92 23.17
C HIS A 679 -25.10 -22.04 22.79
N LYS A 680 -25.60 -23.09 22.14
CA LYS A 680 -24.79 -24.28 21.77
C LYS A 680 -23.62 -23.98 20.84
N ASN A 681 -23.77 -23.07 19.89
CA ASN A 681 -22.67 -22.71 18.99
C ASN A 681 -21.53 -21.99 19.71
N LEU A 682 -21.84 -21.18 20.72
CA LEU A 682 -20.82 -20.53 21.58
C LEU A 682 -20.08 -21.57 22.42
N ALA A 683 -20.83 -22.52 23.00
CA ALA A 683 -20.26 -23.65 23.74
C ALA A 683 -19.29 -24.48 22.87
N LEU A 684 -19.63 -24.69 21.59
CA LEU A 684 -18.79 -25.42 20.64
C LEU A 684 -17.49 -24.66 20.34
N GLU A 685 -17.54 -23.36 20.04
CA GLU A 685 -16.32 -22.58 19.77
C GLU A 685 -15.44 -22.42 21.03
N LEU A 686 -16.03 -22.29 22.21
CA LEU A 686 -15.31 -22.31 23.49
C LEU A 686 -14.57 -23.64 23.69
N LEU A 687 -15.28 -24.77 23.58
CA LEU A 687 -14.68 -26.10 23.70
C LEU A 687 -13.58 -26.32 22.66
N LYS A 688 -13.84 -25.96 21.41
CA LYS A 688 -12.88 -26.09 20.32
C LYS A 688 -11.62 -25.30 20.60
N LYS A 689 -11.73 -24.04 21.05
CA LYS A 689 -10.57 -23.20 21.40
C LYS A 689 -9.80 -23.80 22.58
N LEU A 690 -10.50 -24.14 23.67
CA LEU A 690 -9.91 -24.73 24.87
C LEU A 690 -9.18 -26.04 24.58
N LEU A 691 -9.83 -26.96 23.87
CA LEU A 691 -9.23 -28.23 23.48
C LEU A 691 -8.05 -28.04 22.54
N ASN A 692 -8.12 -27.10 21.61
CA ASN A 692 -7.00 -26.82 20.71
C ASN A 692 -5.79 -26.23 21.46
N ASP A 693 -6.01 -25.32 22.41
CA ASP A 693 -4.94 -24.75 23.23
C ASP A 693 -4.32 -25.79 24.17
N GLU A 694 -5.14 -26.66 24.76
CA GLU A 694 -4.69 -27.79 25.59
C GLU A 694 -3.91 -28.83 24.77
N ILE A 695 -4.43 -29.24 23.60
CA ILE A 695 -3.75 -30.16 22.68
C ILE A 695 -2.44 -29.56 22.19
N LYS A 696 -2.40 -28.26 21.86
CA LYS A 696 -1.16 -27.58 21.49
C LYS A 696 -0.14 -27.62 22.62
N THR A 697 -0.55 -27.29 23.84
CA THR A 697 0.31 -27.32 25.02
C THR A 697 0.87 -28.74 25.23
N ARG A 698 0.02 -29.76 25.21
CA ARG A 698 0.43 -31.16 25.32
C ARG A 698 1.28 -31.65 24.15
N SER A 699 1.02 -31.18 22.93
CA SER A 699 1.80 -31.56 21.73
C SER A 699 3.24 -31.04 21.76
N ARG A 700 3.55 -30.07 22.63
CA ARG A 700 4.93 -29.62 22.87
C ARG A 700 5.73 -30.64 23.67
N SER A 701 5.10 -31.34 24.62
CA SER A 701 5.77 -32.32 25.48
C SER A 701 5.56 -33.78 25.06
N ASN A 702 4.41 -34.14 24.47
CA ASN A 702 4.05 -35.51 24.10
C ASN A 702 3.51 -35.62 22.67
N LEU A 703 4.35 -36.16 21.78
CA LEU A 703 4.09 -36.27 20.34
C LEU A 703 2.97 -37.27 20.02
N VAL A 704 2.87 -38.37 20.77
CA VAL A 704 1.89 -39.44 20.51
C VAL A 704 0.48 -38.97 20.88
N GLN A 705 0.32 -38.43 22.08
CA GLN A 705 -0.98 -37.90 22.52
C GLN A 705 -1.39 -36.67 21.73
N GLY A 706 -0.45 -35.77 21.43
CA GLY A 706 -0.71 -34.60 20.58
C GLY A 706 -1.29 -34.98 19.21
N ARG A 707 -0.70 -35.97 18.52
CA ARG A 707 -1.23 -36.47 17.24
C ARG A 707 -2.61 -37.10 17.39
N LEU A 708 -2.79 -37.99 18.36
CA LEU A 708 -4.06 -38.70 18.59
C LEU A 708 -5.23 -37.74 18.85
N PHE A 709 -5.03 -36.77 19.75
CA PHE A 709 -6.09 -35.82 20.12
C PHE A 709 -6.33 -34.77 19.05
N SER A 710 -5.29 -34.30 18.34
CA SER A 710 -5.44 -33.40 17.20
C SER A 710 -6.26 -34.04 16.07
N GLU A 711 -5.98 -35.30 15.74
CA GLU A 711 -6.73 -36.02 14.70
C GLU A 711 -8.19 -36.25 15.09
N ARG A 712 -8.45 -36.55 16.37
CA ARG A 712 -9.83 -36.65 16.90
C ARG A 712 -10.58 -35.32 16.87
N LEU A 713 -9.94 -34.22 17.26
CA LEU A 713 -10.51 -32.88 17.21
C LEU A 713 -10.84 -32.48 15.76
N GLU A 714 -9.92 -32.69 14.82
CA GLU A 714 -10.14 -32.40 13.40
C GLU A 714 -11.28 -33.23 12.81
N ASN A 715 -11.37 -34.52 13.15
CA ASN A 715 -12.45 -35.39 12.68
C ASN A 715 -13.82 -34.94 13.20
N ALA A 716 -13.93 -34.56 14.47
CA ALA A 716 -15.16 -34.02 15.04
C ALA A 716 -15.58 -32.70 14.35
N ILE A 717 -14.63 -31.80 14.09
CA ILE A 717 -14.87 -30.54 13.39
C ILE A 717 -15.30 -30.78 11.93
N ARG A 718 -14.65 -31.70 11.21
CA ARG A 718 -14.99 -32.01 9.81
C ARG A 718 -16.42 -32.56 9.67
N ARG A 719 -16.87 -33.40 10.62
CA ARG A 719 -18.25 -33.91 10.64
C ARG A 719 -19.29 -32.79 10.84
N TYR A 720 -18.96 -31.80 11.66
CA TYR A 720 -19.79 -30.60 11.85
C TYR A 720 -19.85 -29.74 10.57
N GLN A 721 -18.70 -29.44 9.99
CA GLN A 721 -18.61 -28.60 8.77
C GLN A 721 -19.36 -29.20 7.59
N ASN A 722 -19.39 -30.53 7.49
CA ASN A 722 -20.12 -31.26 6.45
C ASN A 722 -21.62 -31.45 6.75
N ARG A 723 -22.19 -30.75 7.76
CA ARG A 723 -23.60 -30.82 8.21
C ARG A 723 -24.13 -32.24 8.45
N SER A 724 -23.25 -33.19 8.75
CA SER A 724 -23.64 -34.59 8.92
C SER A 724 -24.24 -34.87 10.30
N ILE A 725 -24.13 -33.91 11.24
CA ILE A 725 -24.42 -34.05 12.67
C ILE A 725 -24.87 -32.69 13.25
N GLU A 726 -25.77 -32.68 14.26
CA GLU A 726 -26.19 -31.47 14.98
C GLU A 726 -25.13 -30.95 15.98
N ALA A 727 -25.14 -29.64 16.28
CA ALA A 727 -24.17 -29.02 17.20
C ALA A 727 -24.13 -29.68 18.59
N ALA A 728 -25.26 -30.21 19.08
CA ALA A 728 -25.34 -30.91 20.36
C ALA A 728 -24.53 -32.21 20.40
N GLU A 729 -24.50 -32.96 19.29
CA GLU A 729 -23.76 -34.21 19.15
C GLU A 729 -22.25 -33.96 19.05
N VAL A 730 -21.84 -32.91 18.32
CA VAL A 730 -20.43 -32.49 18.25
C VAL A 730 -19.94 -32.03 19.62
N ILE A 731 -20.76 -31.31 20.39
CA ILE A 731 -20.44 -30.96 21.77
C ILE A 731 -20.24 -32.22 22.62
N GLN A 732 -21.04 -33.27 22.46
CA GLN A 732 -20.81 -34.53 23.18
C GLN A 732 -19.48 -35.20 22.79
N GLU A 733 -19.12 -35.21 21.50
CA GLU A 733 -17.82 -35.73 21.05
C GLU A 733 -16.65 -34.92 21.64
N LEU A 734 -16.75 -33.58 21.65
CA LEU A 734 -15.73 -32.69 22.23
C LEU A 734 -15.64 -32.83 23.76
N LEU A 735 -16.76 -33.01 24.46
CA LEU A 735 -16.78 -33.32 25.90
C LEU A 735 -16.16 -34.69 26.19
N GLY A 736 -16.34 -35.67 25.30
CA GLY A 736 -15.65 -36.96 25.35
C GLY A 736 -14.14 -36.79 25.20
N LEU A 737 -13.71 -36.02 24.21
CA LEU A 737 -12.29 -35.70 23.99
C LEU A 737 -11.67 -34.99 25.20
N ALA A 738 -12.38 -34.05 25.82
CA ALA A 738 -11.96 -33.40 27.07
C ALA A 738 -11.71 -34.41 28.20
N ARG A 739 -12.61 -35.38 28.37
CA ARG A 739 -12.45 -36.43 29.38
C ARG A 739 -11.26 -37.34 29.09
N ASP A 740 -11.08 -37.73 27.84
CA ASP A 740 -9.96 -38.59 27.42
C ASP A 740 -8.60 -37.90 27.66
N ILE A 741 -8.49 -36.59 27.39
CA ILE A 741 -7.27 -35.80 27.67
C ILE A 741 -6.97 -35.80 29.17
N ARG A 742 -8.00 -35.62 30.01
CA ARG A 742 -7.89 -35.62 31.47
C ARG A 742 -7.48 -36.98 32.04
N ASP A 743 -8.14 -38.05 31.60
CA ASP A 743 -7.82 -39.40 32.08
C ASP A 743 -6.41 -39.83 31.65
N ALA A 744 -5.94 -39.38 30.49
CA ALA A 744 -4.57 -39.56 30.06
C ALA A 744 -3.55 -38.84 30.97
N SER A 745 -3.89 -37.69 31.56
CA SER A 745 -3.06 -37.05 32.61
C SER A 745 -3.00 -37.90 33.87
N ARG A 746 -4.17 -38.37 34.36
CA ARG A 746 -4.27 -39.14 35.60
C ARG A 746 -3.50 -40.46 35.52
N LYS A 747 -3.49 -41.11 34.36
CA LYS A 747 -2.70 -42.33 34.11
C LYS A 747 -1.19 -42.12 34.37
N GLY A 748 -0.66 -40.94 34.04
CA GLY A 748 0.74 -40.59 34.34
C GLY A 748 1.03 -40.48 35.83
N GLU A 749 0.11 -39.86 36.59
CA GLU A 749 0.20 -39.74 38.04
C GLU A 749 0.10 -41.11 38.75
N GLU A 750 -0.83 -41.97 38.32
CA GLU A 750 -1.02 -43.33 38.85
C GLU A 750 0.21 -44.22 38.62
N LEU A 751 0.90 -44.06 37.47
CA LEU A 751 2.14 -44.76 37.15
C LEU A 751 3.38 -44.13 37.81
N GLY A 752 3.24 -43.00 38.51
CA GLY A 752 4.33 -42.28 39.16
C GLY A 752 5.44 -41.91 38.17
N LEU A 753 5.06 -41.44 36.98
CA LEU A 753 5.95 -40.96 35.92
C LEU A 753 5.89 -39.43 35.83
N THR A 754 7.02 -38.79 35.55
CA THR A 754 7.07 -37.38 35.16
C THR A 754 6.46 -37.18 33.77
N GLU A 755 6.10 -35.94 33.39
CA GLU A 755 5.54 -35.67 32.05
C GLU A 755 6.48 -36.11 30.91
N GLU A 756 7.79 -35.93 31.09
CA GLU A 756 8.81 -36.37 30.15
C GLU A 756 8.81 -37.91 30.02
N GLU A 757 8.79 -38.62 31.16
CA GLU A 757 8.77 -40.08 31.18
C GLU A 757 7.46 -40.65 30.63
N LEU A 758 6.32 -40.01 30.89
CA LEU A 758 5.03 -40.36 30.31
C LEU A 758 5.05 -40.24 28.79
N ALA A 759 5.69 -39.20 28.24
CA ALA A 759 5.79 -39.03 26.80
C ALA A 759 6.64 -40.13 26.14
N PHE A 760 7.71 -40.59 26.79
CA PHE A 760 8.49 -41.74 26.33
C PHE A 760 7.74 -43.06 26.54
N TYR A 761 6.95 -43.19 27.61
CA TYR A 761 6.07 -44.34 27.84
C TYR A 761 5.04 -44.48 26.72
N ASP A 762 4.34 -43.40 26.38
CA ASP A 762 3.34 -43.38 25.30
C ASP A 762 3.99 -43.68 23.92
N ALA A 763 5.21 -43.20 23.69
CA ALA A 763 5.99 -43.53 22.49
C ALA A 763 6.26 -45.04 22.34
N LEU A 764 6.44 -45.75 23.47
CA LEU A 764 6.60 -47.19 23.51
C LEU A 764 5.26 -47.94 23.42
N GLU A 765 4.19 -47.36 23.98
CA GLU A 765 2.83 -47.92 24.02
C GLU A 765 2.18 -48.02 22.63
N THR A 766 2.65 -47.27 21.62
CA THR A 766 2.12 -47.28 20.23
C THR A 766 2.06 -48.65 19.51
N ASN A 767 2.51 -49.74 20.14
CA ASN A 767 2.37 -51.10 19.64
C ASN A 767 1.68 -52.00 20.68
N ASP A 768 0.37 -52.21 20.55
CA ASP A 768 -0.50 -52.96 21.48
C ASP A 768 0.01 -54.36 21.90
N SER A 769 0.84 -55.00 21.08
CA SER A 769 1.43 -56.31 21.42
C SER A 769 2.62 -56.20 22.37
N ALA A 770 3.35 -55.08 22.39
CA ALA A 770 4.49 -54.87 23.29
C ALA A 770 4.03 -54.69 24.73
N VAL A 771 2.91 -53.97 24.93
CA VAL A 771 2.23 -53.81 26.22
C VAL A 771 1.80 -55.17 26.79
N LYS A 772 1.18 -56.02 25.95
CA LYS A 772 0.75 -57.37 26.37
C LYS A 772 1.89 -58.35 26.69
N ILE A 773 3.09 -58.13 26.13
CA ILE A 773 4.25 -59.02 26.31
C ILE A 773 5.15 -58.57 27.47
N LEU A 774 5.35 -57.27 27.64
CA LEU A 774 6.29 -56.71 28.62
C LEU A 774 5.61 -56.25 29.92
N GLY A 775 4.34 -55.84 29.85
CA GLY A 775 3.62 -55.24 30.97
C GLY A 775 4.06 -53.79 31.27
N ASP A 776 3.20 -53.06 31.98
CA ASP A 776 3.38 -51.63 32.26
C ASP A 776 4.61 -51.34 33.14
N GLU A 777 4.96 -52.23 34.08
CA GLU A 777 6.16 -52.05 34.93
C GLU A 777 7.46 -52.03 34.13
N VAL A 778 7.57 -52.88 33.11
CA VAL A 778 8.77 -52.95 32.26
C VAL A 778 8.82 -51.75 31.31
N LEU A 779 7.69 -51.36 30.73
CA LEU A 779 7.60 -50.18 29.87
C LEU A 779 7.93 -48.89 30.65
N ARG A 780 7.46 -48.78 31.90
CA ARG A 780 7.82 -47.71 32.83
C ARG A 780 9.32 -47.65 33.06
N ALA A 781 9.96 -48.79 33.35
CA ALA A 781 11.40 -48.85 33.56
C ALA A 781 12.20 -48.44 32.30
N ILE A 782 11.73 -48.86 31.11
CA ILE A 782 12.31 -48.43 29.83
C ILE A 782 12.18 -46.92 29.64
N ALA A 783 11.01 -46.34 29.91
CA ALA A 783 10.74 -44.91 29.74
C ALA A 783 11.66 -44.04 30.63
N ILE A 784 11.82 -44.43 31.91
CA ILE A 784 12.73 -43.76 32.85
C ILE A 784 14.19 -43.84 32.37
N GLU A 785 14.65 -45.01 31.93
CA GLU A 785 16.02 -45.17 31.43
C GLU A 785 16.24 -44.41 30.11
N LEU A 786 15.23 -44.34 29.24
CA LEU A 786 15.29 -43.56 27.99
C LEU A 786 15.40 -42.06 28.27
N VAL A 787 14.58 -41.49 29.16
CA VAL A 787 14.67 -40.07 29.52
C VAL A 787 16.07 -39.73 30.01
N LYS A 788 16.58 -40.51 30.97
CA LYS A 788 17.93 -40.31 31.52
C LYS A 788 19.01 -40.39 30.44
N ALA A 789 18.96 -41.43 29.61
CA ALA A 789 19.97 -41.64 28.58
C ALA A 789 19.92 -40.58 27.47
N VAL A 790 18.73 -40.09 27.10
CA VAL A 790 18.59 -39.00 26.13
C VAL A 790 19.12 -37.70 26.74
N ARG A 791 18.75 -37.36 27.98
CA ARG A 791 19.20 -36.13 28.66
C ARG A 791 20.73 -36.04 28.81
N GLU A 792 21.39 -37.16 29.13
CA GLU A 792 22.85 -37.24 29.22
C GLU A 792 23.58 -37.11 27.86
N ASN A 793 22.88 -37.32 26.74
CA ASN A 793 23.49 -37.36 25.40
C ASN A 793 23.00 -36.26 24.45
N VAL A 794 22.05 -35.42 24.86
CA VAL A 794 21.57 -34.27 24.09
C VAL A 794 22.59 -33.13 24.15
N THR A 795 23.05 -32.71 22.98
CA THR A 795 23.87 -31.50 22.78
C THR A 795 23.12 -30.50 21.91
N ILE A 796 23.39 -29.20 22.05
CA ILE A 796 22.69 -28.08 21.37
C ILE A 796 22.48 -28.31 19.85
N ASP A 797 23.40 -28.98 19.15
CA ASP A 797 23.33 -29.24 17.69
C ASP A 797 22.88 -30.66 17.27
N TRP A 798 22.43 -31.53 18.18
CA TRP A 798 22.33 -32.98 17.87
C TRP A 798 21.32 -33.30 16.75
N VAL A 799 20.31 -32.46 16.56
CA VAL A 799 19.27 -32.61 15.53
C VAL A 799 19.86 -32.52 14.12
N TYR A 800 20.96 -31.77 13.94
CA TYR A 800 21.61 -31.51 12.65
C TYR A 800 22.85 -32.37 12.38
N ARG A 801 23.42 -33.05 13.39
CA ARG A 801 24.62 -33.89 13.24
C ARG A 801 24.27 -35.36 13.10
N GLU A 802 24.39 -35.92 11.89
CA GLU A 802 24.07 -37.33 11.61
C GLU A 802 24.81 -38.32 12.52
N ASN A 803 26.06 -38.04 12.87
CA ASN A 803 26.86 -38.89 13.77
C ASN A 803 26.27 -38.99 15.19
N VAL A 804 25.67 -37.91 15.71
CA VAL A 804 25.06 -37.90 17.05
C VAL A 804 23.71 -38.61 17.03
N LYS A 805 22.91 -38.39 15.98
CA LYS A 805 21.64 -39.10 15.75
C LYS A 805 21.84 -40.61 15.59
N ALA A 806 22.91 -41.04 14.91
CA ALA A 806 23.28 -42.45 14.78
C ALA A 806 23.67 -43.06 16.14
N LYS A 807 24.46 -42.35 16.96
CA LYS A 807 24.79 -42.78 18.34
C LYS A 807 23.55 -42.91 19.22
N MET A 808 22.66 -41.91 19.19
CA MET A 808 21.39 -41.94 19.93
C MET A 808 20.50 -43.11 19.49
N ARG A 809 20.39 -43.38 18.19
CA ARG A 809 19.64 -44.53 17.67
C ARG A 809 20.21 -45.86 18.16
N VAL A 810 21.54 -46.01 18.22
CA VAL A 810 22.18 -47.22 18.76
C VAL A 810 21.92 -47.38 20.26
N MET A 811 21.96 -46.27 21.01
CA MET A 811 21.65 -46.25 22.44
C MET A 811 20.20 -46.66 22.72
N VAL A 812 19.22 -46.07 22.03
CA VAL A 812 17.80 -46.44 22.16
C VAL A 812 17.59 -47.92 21.83
N LYS A 813 18.18 -48.43 20.74
CA LYS A 813 18.12 -49.87 20.41
C LYS A 813 18.72 -50.75 21.50
N ARG A 814 19.82 -50.34 22.12
CA ARG A 814 20.45 -51.09 23.21
C ARG A 814 19.55 -51.16 24.44
N ILE A 815 18.92 -50.05 24.83
CA ILE A 815 17.97 -50.01 25.97
C ILE A 815 16.75 -50.90 25.67
N LEU A 816 16.15 -50.75 24.49
CA LEU A 816 15.03 -51.61 24.08
C LEU A 816 15.40 -53.10 24.10
N LYS A 817 16.60 -53.47 23.66
CA LYS A 817 17.08 -54.86 23.69
C LYS A 817 17.35 -55.36 25.11
N LYS A 818 17.88 -54.51 26.00
CA LYS A 818 18.18 -54.83 27.41
C LYS A 818 16.93 -55.28 28.16
N TYR A 819 15.79 -54.64 27.89
CA TYR A 819 14.51 -54.95 28.52
C TYR A 819 13.64 -55.95 27.73
N GLY A 820 14.20 -56.61 26.72
CA GLY A 820 13.50 -57.67 25.97
C GLY A 820 12.41 -57.16 25.02
N TYR A 821 12.46 -55.90 24.54
CA TYR A 821 11.47 -55.37 23.62
C TYR A 821 11.42 -56.17 22.30
N PRO A 822 10.23 -56.55 21.79
CA PRO A 822 10.09 -57.42 20.62
C PRO A 822 10.90 -56.95 19.39
N PRO A 823 11.80 -57.80 18.83
CA PRO A 823 12.71 -57.41 17.74
C PRO A 823 12.01 -56.97 16.45
N ASP A 824 10.85 -57.55 16.15
CA ASP A 824 10.02 -57.26 14.97
C ASP A 824 9.45 -55.84 14.99
N LYS A 825 9.25 -55.25 16.18
CA LYS A 825 8.68 -53.90 16.36
C LYS A 825 9.66 -52.86 16.87
N GLN A 826 10.89 -53.29 17.17
CA GLN A 826 11.94 -52.43 17.71
C GLN A 826 12.28 -51.25 16.79
N LYS A 827 12.20 -51.42 15.46
CA LYS A 827 12.50 -50.36 14.49
C LYS A 827 11.53 -49.19 14.61
N LYS A 828 10.21 -49.46 14.62
CA LYS A 828 9.16 -48.44 14.71
C LYS A 828 9.21 -47.72 16.06
N ALA A 829 9.34 -48.48 17.16
CA ALA A 829 9.47 -47.91 18.50
C ALA A 829 10.72 -47.02 18.62
N THR A 830 11.86 -47.44 18.04
CA THR A 830 13.08 -46.62 18.03
C THR A 830 12.86 -45.30 17.30
N ASP A 831 12.19 -45.31 16.15
CA ASP A 831 11.97 -44.08 15.37
C ASP A 831 10.98 -43.14 16.08
N THR A 832 9.90 -43.65 16.69
CA THR A 832 8.95 -42.84 17.51
C THR A 832 9.65 -42.24 18.73
N VAL A 833 10.46 -43.01 19.45
CA VAL A 833 11.25 -42.54 20.61
C VAL A 833 12.26 -41.47 20.18
N LEU A 834 12.87 -41.58 19.00
CA LEU A 834 13.77 -40.56 18.47
C LEU A 834 13.03 -39.29 18.04
N GLU A 835 11.80 -39.37 17.54
CA GLU A 835 10.96 -38.20 17.28
C GLU A 835 10.56 -37.50 18.58
N GLN A 836 10.15 -38.26 19.59
CA GLN A 836 9.83 -37.76 20.93
C GLN A 836 11.05 -37.08 21.58
N ALA A 837 12.23 -37.69 21.47
CA ALA A 837 13.48 -37.11 21.96
C ALA A 837 13.84 -35.79 21.25
N LYS A 838 13.56 -35.64 19.95
CA LYS A 838 13.79 -34.37 19.23
C LYS A 838 12.85 -33.26 19.70
N LEU A 839 11.62 -33.64 20.04
CA LEU A 839 10.61 -32.70 20.51
C LEU A 839 11.06 -32.09 21.85
N LEU A 840 11.40 -32.93 22.84
CA LEU A 840 11.84 -32.49 24.17
C LEU A 840 13.24 -31.84 24.17
N ALA A 841 14.12 -32.21 23.24
CA ALA A 841 15.44 -31.60 23.15
C ALA A 841 15.42 -30.11 22.76
N LYS A 842 14.30 -29.58 22.26
CA LYS A 842 14.15 -28.12 22.06
C LYS A 842 14.08 -27.38 23.39
N ASP A 843 13.40 -27.96 24.38
CA ASP A 843 13.21 -27.36 25.71
C ASP A 843 14.40 -27.62 26.64
N TRP A 844 15.17 -28.70 26.40
CA TRP A 844 16.41 -28.98 27.15
C TRP A 844 17.67 -28.26 26.63
N ALA A 845 17.58 -27.60 25.48
CA ALA A 845 18.69 -26.88 24.84
C ALA A 845 18.67 -25.36 25.06
N GLU A 846 17.63 -24.84 25.73
CA GLU A 846 17.61 -23.55 26.42
C GLU A 846 18.16 -23.70 27.85
#